data_AF-A0A3F2RPA1-F1
#
_entry.id   AF-A0A3F2RPA1-F1
#
_cell.length_a   1.000
_cell.length_b   1.000
_cell.length_c   1.000
_cell.angle_alpha   90.00
_cell.angle_beta   90.00
_cell.angle_gamma   90.00
#
_symmetry.space_group_name_H-M   'P 1'
#
loop_
_entity.id
_entity.type
_entity.pdbx_description
1 polymer ?
#
loop_
_entity_poly.entity_id
_entity_poly.type
_entity_poly.pdbx_seq_one_letter_code
_entity_poly.pdbx_strand_id
1 'polypeptide(L)'
;MMYDDETVYVAAEIMERQIWGTITERNSTMYHENDFEVFFNPDGSRHHYYELEVNCLNTIWELLLNRPYKDGYSIENPFNLASLHSAVFVDGVTNSPETECVRWCVEISWSLAELQQFDKKRFRAGVEMPMSSRSRPETPPIASPRPPSAAGQTPRAAVTGTRTVAGDVWRINFSRVQYELDAVVNPDTQQLHYEKVPDKREDNIVWAPTGVIDIHRPERWGYVFFSSQDELPGGEMELASTMTGYLEEQMAIERVLDAVYYQQREFFSVHGGFASTMQLLFSTGVTPSELSTAETHFPLRDLLQRYELSFPEISVKSDIVDSSSDPNVTPRDRNQPFNEVASSNPQPSMASSSVDLSILANGIPNELPTHPGNHPDPTVPKAPHRNIDGLSKDELVLAVQNALRYFPEHLHARLAPEFAQELKEEGHIYMHRYRPVTYEMKAYPIELYPAKCKQAASIMLMIMNNLDHRVAQFPNHLVTYGGNGSVFQNWAQYLLAMQYLSQLTEHQTLVMYSGHPMGLFPSRPAAPRMVVTNGLMIPNYSMRAQYDKAYAMGNTQYGQMTAGSYCYIGPQGIVHGTTITVLNACRKYLQREDTRGTVYVSSGLGGMSGAQPKAGVISGVISVTAEVDGAAVKKRHEQGWVDEVVSDLDACVVRIREAKAKNEVVSIAYHGNVVTLWERLADEAEATDEILVELGSDQTSLHNPYNGGYYPVQLTFEESQRVMSEDPARFQELVQESLRRHAIAINRLAAKGMRFWDYGNSFLLEAQRAGADVLRPGVKPEEAAVSTTAFKYPSYVQDIMGDIFSLGFGPFRWVCTSGNHEDLKKTDAIAARVLRELLNEPEVPERVAAQLRDNLRWIEAAETNQLVVGSEARILYADRVGRGTIAMAFNAAVASGELSAPVVLSRDHHDVSGTDSPFRETSNVTDGSAFCADMAVQNALGDAARGATWIALHNGGGVGWGEVMNGGFGMVLDGSEDAREKAACMLGWDVNNGVARRAWARNANARFAIEREMKADPLLTVTLANEADDASVRDAVSKLF
;
A
#
# COMPACT_ATOMS: atom_id res chain seq x y z
N MET A 1 -32.17 -31.88 7.15
CA MET A 1 -31.92 -30.54 6.58
C MET A 1 -32.29 -30.58 5.10
N MET A 2 -32.89 -29.53 4.57
CA MET A 2 -33.28 -29.36 3.16
C MET A 2 -33.10 -27.89 2.76
N TYR A 3 -33.12 -27.56 1.48
CA TYR A 3 -33.17 -26.17 1.01
C TYR A 3 -33.90 -26.07 -0.34
N ASP A 4 -34.31 -24.86 -0.68
CA ASP A 4 -34.73 -24.45 -2.03
C ASP A 4 -33.91 -23.22 -2.48
N ASP A 5 -34.29 -22.58 -3.60
CA ASP A 5 -33.58 -21.43 -4.17
C ASP A 5 -33.43 -20.23 -3.23
N GLU A 6 -34.26 -20.12 -2.18
CA GLU A 6 -34.32 -18.94 -1.31
C GLU A 6 -34.16 -19.26 0.19
N THR A 7 -34.44 -20.49 0.62
CA THR A 7 -34.61 -20.87 2.03
C THR A 7 -33.88 -22.16 2.37
N VAL A 8 -33.21 -22.21 3.53
CA VAL A 8 -32.72 -23.45 4.15
C VAL A 8 -33.59 -23.83 5.34
N TYR A 9 -33.85 -25.13 5.46
CA TYR A 9 -34.73 -25.75 6.46
C TYR A 9 -33.95 -26.76 7.32
N VAL A 10 -33.92 -26.52 8.61
CA VAL A 10 -33.45 -27.48 9.63
C VAL A 10 -34.68 -28.01 10.35
N ALA A 11 -34.75 -29.34 10.49
CA ALA A 11 -35.78 -29.99 11.28
C ALA A 11 -35.12 -31.10 12.10
N ALA A 12 -35.48 -31.20 13.38
CA ALA A 12 -35.01 -32.24 14.29
C ALA A 12 -36.18 -32.81 15.08
N GLU A 13 -36.23 -34.15 15.18
CA GLU A 13 -37.10 -34.90 16.07
C GLU A 13 -36.26 -35.42 17.23
N ILE A 14 -36.60 -35.00 18.45
CA ILE A 14 -35.81 -35.20 19.66
C ILE A 14 -36.62 -36.07 20.63
N MET A 15 -36.19 -37.33 20.78
CA MET A 15 -36.89 -38.37 21.55
C MET A 15 -36.59 -38.22 23.04
N GLU A 16 -37.46 -37.51 23.77
CA GLU A 16 -37.27 -37.13 25.17
C GLU A 16 -38.54 -37.29 26.01
N ARG A 17 -38.37 -37.75 27.25
CA ARG A 17 -39.47 -37.89 28.22
C ARG A 17 -39.58 -36.75 29.22
N GLN A 18 -38.47 -36.06 29.48
CA GLN A 18 -38.37 -34.93 30.41
C GLN A 18 -38.15 -33.66 29.59
N ILE A 19 -39.24 -33.11 29.04
CA ILE A 19 -39.20 -31.93 28.16
C ILE A 19 -39.44 -30.70 29.04
N TRP A 20 -38.40 -29.88 29.18
CA TRP A 20 -38.33 -28.81 30.17
C TRP A 20 -37.70 -27.54 29.59
N GLY A 21 -38.28 -26.40 29.94
CA GLY A 21 -37.82 -25.07 29.58
C GLY A 21 -38.72 -24.03 30.23
N THR A 22 -38.14 -23.04 30.90
CA THR A 22 -38.82 -21.97 31.65
C THR A 22 -38.53 -20.59 31.05
N ILE A 23 -37.49 -20.47 30.22
CA ILE A 23 -37.16 -19.24 29.51
C ILE A 23 -38.20 -18.97 28.43
N THR A 24 -38.84 -17.80 28.54
CA THR A 24 -39.91 -17.31 27.66
C THR A 24 -39.60 -15.96 27.01
N GLU A 25 -38.53 -15.29 27.45
CA GLU A 25 -38.07 -14.02 26.86
C GLU A 25 -37.01 -14.30 25.79
N ARG A 26 -37.33 -13.94 24.53
CA ARG A 26 -36.42 -14.08 23.39
C ARG A 26 -35.10 -13.37 23.65
N ASN A 27 -34.00 -14.04 23.32
CA ASN A 27 -32.61 -13.63 23.53
C ASN A 27 -32.13 -13.61 24.98
N SER A 28 -32.79 -14.36 25.85
CA SER A 28 -32.21 -14.78 27.14
C SER A 28 -31.24 -15.93 26.93
N THR A 29 -30.16 -15.98 27.73
CA THR A 29 -29.17 -17.07 27.76
C THR A 29 -29.83 -18.44 27.92
N MET A 30 -29.80 -19.30 26.88
CA MET A 30 -30.64 -20.49 26.76
C MET A 30 -29.94 -21.79 27.21
N TYR A 31 -28.63 -21.96 26.98
CA TYR A 31 -27.79 -23.12 27.37
C TYR A 31 -27.92 -23.61 28.83
N HIS A 32 -28.62 -22.87 29.69
CA HIS A 32 -29.04 -23.29 31.02
C HIS A 32 -30.33 -24.14 31.03
N GLU A 33 -30.94 -24.48 29.90
CA GLU A 33 -32.16 -25.30 29.79
C GLU A 33 -31.99 -26.52 28.85
N ASN A 34 -33.07 -27.21 28.48
CA ASN A 34 -33.03 -28.16 27.37
C ASN A 34 -33.36 -27.41 26.08
N ASP A 35 -32.47 -27.46 25.11
CA ASP A 35 -32.60 -26.76 23.84
C ASP A 35 -31.96 -27.53 22.67
N PHE A 36 -32.16 -26.96 21.48
CA PHE A 36 -31.57 -27.40 20.24
C PHE A 36 -30.80 -26.22 19.62
N GLU A 37 -29.52 -26.44 19.37
CA GLU A 37 -28.60 -25.42 18.87
C GLU A 37 -28.28 -25.65 17.39
N VAL A 38 -28.19 -24.57 16.60
CA VAL A 38 -27.84 -24.60 15.17
C VAL A 38 -26.72 -23.62 14.86
N PHE A 39 -25.70 -24.09 14.16
CA PHE A 39 -24.47 -23.36 13.88
C PHE A 39 -24.17 -23.27 12.37
N PHE A 40 -23.83 -22.07 11.88
CA PHE A 40 -23.41 -21.84 10.49
C PHE A 40 -22.10 -21.04 10.41
N ASN A 41 -21.09 -21.56 9.71
CA ASN A 41 -19.93 -20.80 9.23
C ASN A 41 -19.78 -20.96 7.70
N PRO A 42 -20.51 -20.15 6.90
CA PRO A 42 -20.56 -20.27 5.44
C PRO A 42 -19.22 -20.09 4.72
N ASP A 43 -18.32 -19.20 5.18
CA ASP A 43 -17.00 -19.05 4.55
C ASP A 43 -15.96 -20.09 5.00
N GLY A 44 -16.24 -20.94 6.00
CA GLY A 44 -15.25 -21.84 6.59
C GLY A 44 -14.02 -21.14 7.17
N SER A 45 -14.10 -19.87 7.56
CA SER A 45 -12.97 -19.09 8.11
C SER A 45 -12.68 -19.35 9.59
N ARG A 46 -13.48 -20.21 10.24
CA ARG A 46 -13.39 -20.54 11.68
C ARG A 46 -13.77 -19.38 12.61
N HIS A 47 -14.21 -18.28 12.03
CA HIS A 47 -14.51 -16.99 12.66
C HIS A 47 -15.80 -16.43 12.05
N HIS A 48 -16.45 -15.50 12.75
CA HIS A 48 -17.67 -14.84 12.25
C HIS A 48 -18.77 -15.83 11.85
N TYR A 49 -19.16 -16.68 12.79
CA TYR A 49 -20.15 -17.73 12.63
C TYR A 49 -21.41 -17.45 13.45
N TYR A 50 -22.55 -17.86 12.93
CA TYR A 50 -23.86 -17.66 13.54
C TYR A 50 -24.25 -18.86 14.39
N GLU A 51 -24.96 -18.58 15.49
CA GLU A 51 -25.47 -19.51 16.47
C GLU A 51 -26.92 -19.15 16.82
N LEU A 52 -27.78 -20.17 16.86
CA LEU A 52 -29.17 -20.10 17.30
C LEU A 52 -29.43 -21.23 18.29
N GLU A 53 -29.96 -20.89 19.46
CA GLU A 53 -30.49 -21.82 20.46
C GLU A 53 -32.03 -21.70 20.50
N VAL A 54 -32.75 -22.83 20.48
CA VAL A 54 -34.23 -22.87 20.58
C VAL A 54 -34.67 -23.90 21.62
N ASN A 55 -35.39 -23.45 22.66
CA ASN A 55 -35.93 -24.36 23.68
C ASN A 55 -37.30 -24.94 23.29
N CYS A 56 -37.77 -25.91 24.09
CA CYS A 56 -39.06 -26.59 23.88
C CYS A 56 -40.32 -25.70 24.02
N LEU A 57 -40.19 -24.41 24.37
CA LEU A 57 -41.27 -23.41 24.33
C LEU A 57 -41.27 -22.58 23.03
N ASN A 58 -40.39 -22.90 22.07
CA ASN A 58 -40.09 -22.10 20.89
C ASN A 58 -39.48 -20.72 21.22
N THR A 59 -38.83 -20.58 22.38
CA THR A 59 -38.07 -19.37 22.71
C THR A 59 -36.71 -19.43 22.04
N ILE A 60 -36.38 -18.36 21.31
CA ILE A 60 -35.14 -18.20 20.52
C ILE A 60 -34.10 -17.42 21.32
N TRP A 61 -32.83 -17.81 21.22
CA TRP A 61 -31.68 -16.92 21.45
C TRP A 61 -30.68 -17.04 20.31
N GLU A 62 -30.26 -15.91 19.73
CA GLU A 62 -29.37 -15.92 18.56
C GLU A 62 -28.24 -14.90 18.67
N LEU A 63 -27.05 -15.32 18.28
CA LEU A 63 -25.82 -14.54 18.37
C LEU A 63 -24.88 -14.83 17.19
N LEU A 64 -23.94 -13.90 17.00
CA LEU A 64 -22.89 -13.99 15.99
C LEU A 64 -21.54 -13.89 16.70
N LEU A 65 -20.68 -14.89 16.51
CA LEU A 65 -19.41 -15.01 17.18
C LEU A 65 -18.29 -14.65 16.22
N ASN A 66 -17.60 -13.55 16.50
CA ASN A 66 -16.51 -13.08 15.65
C ASN A 66 -15.24 -13.93 15.81
N ARG A 67 -15.13 -14.74 16.88
CA ARG A 67 -14.11 -15.77 17.11
C ARG A 67 -14.59 -16.79 18.17
N PRO A 68 -13.99 -17.99 18.25
CA PRO A 68 -14.19 -18.94 19.35
C PRO A 68 -14.02 -18.30 20.74
N TYR A 69 -14.87 -18.65 21.72
CA TYR A 69 -14.80 -18.09 23.08
C TYR A 69 -13.41 -18.24 23.74
N LYS A 70 -12.70 -19.35 23.47
CA LYS A 70 -11.35 -19.62 24.00
C LYS A 70 -10.25 -18.75 23.38
N ASP A 71 -10.57 -17.97 22.34
CA ASP A 71 -9.67 -17.05 21.64
C ASP A 71 -10.02 -15.57 21.92
N GLY A 72 -10.90 -15.35 22.91
CA GLY A 72 -11.34 -14.06 23.41
C GLY A 72 -12.84 -13.85 23.22
N TYR A 73 -13.51 -13.28 24.22
CA TYR A 73 -14.94 -13.02 24.18
C TYR A 73 -15.27 -11.92 23.15
N SER A 74 -15.88 -12.30 22.02
CA SER A 74 -16.20 -11.36 20.93
C SER A 74 -17.46 -11.80 20.19
N ILE A 75 -18.62 -11.44 20.75
CA ILE A 75 -19.94 -11.79 20.23
C ILE A 75 -20.79 -10.55 19.95
N GLU A 76 -21.64 -10.61 18.94
CA GLU A 76 -22.83 -9.75 18.82
C GLU A 76 -24.02 -10.54 19.38
N ASN A 77 -24.54 -10.11 20.54
CA ASN A 77 -25.65 -10.75 21.21
C ASN A 77 -26.69 -9.69 21.64
N PRO A 78 -27.96 -9.78 21.21
CA PRO A 78 -28.47 -10.66 20.16
C PRO A 78 -28.25 -10.14 18.72
N PHE A 79 -28.26 -11.07 17.76
CA PHE A 79 -28.09 -10.75 16.33
C PHE A 79 -29.42 -10.44 15.60
N ASN A 80 -30.48 -11.23 15.84
CA ASN A 80 -31.85 -11.02 15.31
C ASN A 80 -31.99 -11.02 13.77
N LEU A 81 -31.86 -12.18 13.11
CA LEU A 81 -32.20 -12.36 11.68
C LEU A 81 -33.69 -12.15 11.39
N ALA A 82 -34.02 -11.51 10.27
CA ALA A 82 -35.41 -11.19 9.92
C ALA A 82 -36.17 -12.32 9.24
N SER A 83 -35.48 -13.21 8.54
CA SER A 83 -36.06 -14.40 7.89
C SER A 83 -36.17 -15.62 8.81
N LEU A 84 -35.68 -15.54 10.06
CA LEU A 84 -35.75 -16.63 11.02
C LEU A 84 -37.20 -16.89 11.42
N HIS A 85 -37.71 -18.06 11.02
CA HIS A 85 -38.94 -18.64 11.52
C HIS A 85 -38.62 -19.95 12.23
N SER A 86 -39.25 -20.19 13.38
CA SER A 86 -39.19 -21.47 14.08
C SER A 86 -40.56 -21.90 14.57
N ALA A 87 -40.78 -23.21 14.60
CA ALA A 87 -41.94 -23.86 15.20
C ALA A 87 -41.47 -25.03 16.07
N VAL A 88 -42.11 -25.21 17.22
CA VAL A 88 -41.91 -26.37 18.09
C VAL A 88 -43.23 -27.11 18.26
N PHE A 89 -43.18 -28.43 18.14
CA PHE A 89 -44.26 -29.35 18.49
C PHE A 89 -43.80 -30.24 19.66
N VAL A 90 -44.63 -30.39 20.69
CA VAL A 90 -44.34 -31.25 21.84
C VAL A 90 -45.41 -32.35 21.92
N ASP A 91 -44.96 -33.61 21.94
CA ASP A 91 -45.81 -34.79 22.08
C ASP A 91 -45.94 -35.13 23.57
N GLY A 92 -46.73 -34.31 24.28
CA GLY A 92 -46.87 -34.33 25.74
C GLY A 92 -47.27 -32.96 26.32
N VAL A 93 -46.85 -32.70 27.57
CA VAL A 93 -47.02 -31.40 28.24
C VAL A 93 -45.68 -30.96 28.83
N THR A 94 -45.10 -29.91 28.25
CA THR A 94 -43.84 -29.31 28.69
C THR A 94 -43.88 -28.94 30.18
N ASN A 95 -42.76 -29.13 30.88
CA ASN A 95 -42.58 -28.85 32.31
C ASN A 95 -43.45 -29.68 33.28
N SER A 96 -44.11 -30.76 32.82
CA SER A 96 -44.99 -31.58 33.66
C SER A 96 -44.38 -32.96 33.97
N PRO A 97 -43.90 -33.21 35.21
CA PRO A 97 -43.47 -34.54 35.64
C PRO A 97 -44.62 -35.57 35.71
N GLU A 98 -45.86 -35.10 35.73
CA GLU A 98 -47.08 -35.92 35.81
C GLU A 98 -47.53 -36.45 34.44
N THR A 99 -47.00 -35.89 33.34
CA THR A 99 -47.35 -36.28 31.97
C THR A 99 -46.12 -36.81 31.25
N GLU A 100 -46.13 -38.08 30.88
CA GLU A 100 -45.04 -38.65 30.08
C GLU A 100 -45.03 -38.02 28.69
N CYS A 101 -43.99 -37.24 28.39
CA CYS A 101 -43.70 -36.80 27.03
C CYS A 101 -43.01 -37.93 26.26
N VAL A 102 -43.14 -37.92 24.93
CA VAL A 102 -42.47 -38.91 24.06
C VAL A 102 -41.33 -38.29 23.26
N ARG A 103 -41.55 -37.06 22.78
CA ARG A 103 -40.64 -36.32 21.89
C ARG A 103 -41.03 -34.85 21.82
N TRP A 104 -40.10 -34.03 21.36
CA TRP A 104 -40.42 -32.75 20.73
C TRP A 104 -39.78 -32.68 19.34
N CYS A 105 -40.37 -31.87 18.48
CA CYS A 105 -39.87 -31.58 17.15
C CYS A 105 -39.63 -30.07 17.06
N VAL A 106 -38.51 -29.67 16.47
CA VAL A 106 -38.22 -28.28 16.15
C VAL A 106 -37.98 -28.15 14.64
N GLU A 107 -38.67 -27.22 14.01
CA GLU A 107 -38.53 -26.86 12.60
C GLU A 107 -38.10 -25.40 12.51
N ILE A 108 -37.06 -25.12 11.74
CA ILE A 108 -36.44 -23.79 11.63
C ILE A 108 -36.14 -23.51 10.17
N SER A 109 -36.44 -22.29 9.71
CA SER A 109 -36.11 -21.83 8.37
C SER A 109 -35.41 -20.47 8.39
N TRP A 110 -34.44 -20.29 7.50
CA TRP A 110 -33.79 -19.02 7.21
C TRP A 110 -33.73 -18.78 5.71
N SER A 111 -33.73 -17.51 5.29
CA SER A 111 -33.31 -17.17 3.94
C SER A 111 -31.82 -17.48 3.76
N LEU A 112 -31.49 -18.20 2.69
CA LEU A 112 -30.11 -18.45 2.28
C LEU A 112 -29.34 -17.13 2.08
N ALA A 113 -29.99 -16.09 1.53
CA ALA A 113 -29.36 -14.77 1.35
C ALA A 113 -29.03 -14.05 2.67
N GLU A 114 -29.76 -14.33 3.75
CA GLU A 114 -29.41 -13.84 5.10
C GLU A 114 -28.25 -14.61 5.71
N LEU A 115 -28.21 -15.93 5.58
CA LEU A 115 -27.06 -16.72 6.07
C LEU A 115 -25.80 -16.47 5.23
N GLN A 116 -25.94 -16.25 3.93
CA GLN A 116 -24.85 -15.91 3.01
C GLN A 116 -24.10 -14.65 3.45
N GLN A 117 -24.70 -13.75 4.27
CA GLN A 117 -24.01 -12.58 4.83
C GLN A 117 -22.80 -12.93 5.71
N PHE A 118 -22.75 -14.17 6.22
CA PHE A 118 -21.62 -14.71 6.98
C PHE A 118 -20.53 -15.32 6.08
N ASP A 119 -20.75 -15.43 4.76
CA ASP A 119 -19.72 -15.81 3.79
C ASP A 119 -18.86 -14.60 3.37
N LYS A 120 -17.86 -14.26 4.20
CA LYS A 120 -16.95 -13.16 3.89
C LYS A 120 -15.96 -13.44 2.76
N LYS A 121 -15.89 -14.67 2.24
CA LYS A 121 -15.09 -14.97 1.03
C LYS A 121 -15.86 -14.56 -0.22
N ARG A 122 -17.16 -14.87 -0.32
CA ARG A 122 -17.95 -14.55 -1.52
C ARG A 122 -18.24 -13.07 -1.70
N PHE A 123 -18.34 -12.27 -0.63
CA PHE A 123 -18.37 -10.79 -0.75
C PHE A 123 -17.08 -10.18 -1.32
N ARG A 124 -16.00 -10.95 -1.43
CA ARG A 124 -14.77 -10.54 -2.11
C ARG A 124 -14.71 -11.03 -3.57
N ALA A 125 -15.48 -12.07 -3.92
CA ALA A 125 -15.48 -12.67 -5.26
C ALA A 125 -16.55 -12.09 -6.21
N GLY A 126 -17.68 -11.60 -5.68
CA GLY A 126 -18.82 -11.12 -6.48
C GLY A 126 -18.65 -9.79 -7.23
N VAL A 127 -17.43 -9.40 -7.61
CA VAL A 127 -17.12 -8.11 -8.27
C VAL A 127 -16.55 -8.32 -9.70
N GLU A 128 -16.61 -9.54 -10.25
CA GLU A 128 -16.11 -9.84 -11.58
C GLU A 128 -17.23 -10.26 -12.57
N MET A 129 -17.38 -9.46 -13.64
CA MET A 129 -17.97 -9.81 -14.97
C MET A 129 -19.52 -9.63 -15.15
N PRO A 130 -20.07 -9.45 -16.40
CA PRO A 130 -20.52 -8.10 -16.81
C PRO A 130 -21.86 -8.00 -17.59
N MET A 131 -22.62 -6.89 -17.48
CA MET A 131 -23.43 -6.35 -18.62
C MET A 131 -24.06 -4.96 -18.39
N SER A 132 -24.68 -4.43 -19.46
CA SER A 132 -25.04 -3.04 -19.74
C SER A 132 -26.21 -2.42 -18.96
N SER A 133 -26.10 -1.10 -18.77
CA SER A 133 -27.18 -0.10 -18.70
C SER A 133 -28.42 -0.38 -17.82
N ARG A 134 -28.45 0.23 -16.63
CA ARG A 134 -29.57 1.10 -16.18
C ARG A 134 -29.17 1.92 -14.94
N SER A 135 -30.00 2.91 -14.62
CA SER A 135 -29.84 3.89 -13.54
C SER A 135 -29.60 3.28 -12.15
N ARG A 136 -28.94 4.06 -11.27
CA ARG A 136 -28.84 3.88 -9.80
C ARG A 136 -30.12 3.25 -9.20
N PRO A 137 -29.96 2.35 -8.21
CA PRO A 137 -29.99 2.81 -6.82
C PRO A 137 -28.64 2.74 -6.10
N GLU A 138 -28.68 2.99 -4.79
CA GLU A 138 -27.57 3.07 -3.85
C GLU A 138 -26.87 1.71 -3.59
N THR A 139 -25.64 1.78 -3.09
CA THR A 139 -24.82 0.63 -2.67
C THR A 139 -25.41 -0.08 -1.44
N PRO A 140 -25.27 -1.41 -1.34
CA PRO A 140 -25.06 -2.10 -0.08
C PRO A 140 -23.54 -2.36 0.14
N PRO A 141 -23.04 -2.34 1.40
CA PRO A 141 -21.61 -2.50 1.69
C PRO A 141 -21.23 -3.96 2.00
N ILE A 142 -19.93 -4.30 1.92
CA ILE A 142 -19.41 -5.43 2.73
C ILE A 142 -19.66 -5.06 4.20
N ALA A 143 -20.38 -5.92 4.93
CA ALA A 143 -20.91 -5.59 6.24
C ALA A 143 -19.83 -5.26 7.27
N SER A 144 -19.82 -4.00 7.74
CA SER A 144 -19.28 -3.66 9.06
C SER A 144 -20.12 -4.38 10.14
N PRO A 145 -19.51 -4.84 11.25
CA PRO A 145 -20.27 -5.28 12.43
C PRO A 145 -21.28 -4.19 12.81
N ARG A 146 -22.57 -4.54 12.84
CA ARG A 146 -23.62 -3.60 13.26
C ARG A 146 -23.58 -3.51 14.79
N PRO A 147 -23.82 -2.33 15.40
CA PRO A 147 -23.82 -2.22 16.86
C PRO A 147 -24.79 -3.24 17.49
N PRO A 148 -24.50 -3.76 18.70
CA PRO A 148 -25.33 -4.76 19.36
C PRO A 148 -26.79 -4.29 19.43
N SER A 149 -27.73 -5.17 19.08
CA SER A 149 -29.15 -4.84 19.27
C SER A 149 -29.49 -4.92 20.76
N ALA A 150 -30.31 -4.00 21.26
CA ALA A 150 -30.86 -4.14 22.61
C ALA A 150 -31.94 -5.24 22.60
N ALA A 151 -32.11 -5.96 23.71
CA ALA A 151 -33.19 -6.92 23.87
C ALA A 151 -34.54 -6.26 23.52
N GLY A 152 -35.29 -6.88 22.59
CA GLY A 152 -36.60 -6.39 22.14
C GLY A 152 -36.62 -5.38 20.98
N GLN A 153 -35.55 -5.21 20.18
CA GLN A 153 -35.58 -4.34 18.98
C GLN A 153 -35.33 -5.04 17.63
N THR A 154 -35.57 -4.27 16.56
CA THR A 154 -35.95 -4.61 15.18
C THR A 154 -35.18 -5.76 14.50
N PRO A 155 -35.86 -6.67 13.76
CA PRO A 155 -35.20 -7.71 12.97
C PRO A 155 -34.25 -7.15 11.88
N ARG A 156 -33.12 -7.83 11.67
CA ARG A 156 -32.08 -7.47 10.70
C ARG A 156 -32.31 -8.20 9.38
N ALA A 157 -32.79 -7.46 8.38
CA ALA A 157 -32.82 -7.94 6.99
C ALA A 157 -31.41 -8.16 6.41
N ALA A 158 -31.30 -9.11 5.48
CA ALA A 158 -30.12 -9.35 4.64
C ALA A 158 -29.46 -8.06 4.16
N VAL A 159 -28.14 -7.96 4.34
CA VAL A 159 -27.32 -6.84 3.83
C VAL A 159 -26.95 -7.04 2.35
N THR A 160 -27.37 -8.16 1.75
CA THR A 160 -26.78 -8.74 0.55
C THR A 160 -27.85 -9.47 -0.27
N GLY A 161 -27.76 -9.38 -1.61
CA GLY A 161 -28.61 -10.13 -2.53
C GLY A 161 -27.92 -11.37 -3.13
N THR A 162 -26.77 -11.77 -2.59
CA THR A 162 -25.98 -12.88 -3.13
C THR A 162 -26.67 -14.21 -2.81
N ARG A 163 -27.01 -14.98 -3.84
CA ARG A 163 -27.61 -16.32 -3.71
C ARG A 163 -26.54 -17.40 -3.57
N THR A 164 -26.81 -18.39 -2.72
CA THR A 164 -26.12 -19.68 -2.69
C THR A 164 -26.36 -20.42 -4.02
N VAL A 165 -25.38 -21.20 -4.49
CA VAL A 165 -25.38 -21.90 -5.78
C VAL A 165 -24.78 -23.31 -5.63
N ALA A 166 -24.99 -24.18 -6.61
CA ALA A 166 -24.35 -25.50 -6.61
C ALA A 166 -22.82 -25.39 -6.55
N GLY A 167 -22.19 -26.20 -5.71
CA GLY A 167 -20.75 -26.20 -5.45
C GLY A 167 -20.30 -25.33 -4.28
N ASP A 168 -21.17 -24.50 -3.69
CA ASP A 168 -20.87 -23.84 -2.41
C ASP A 168 -20.63 -24.88 -1.30
N VAL A 169 -19.71 -24.59 -0.38
CA VAL A 169 -19.35 -25.47 0.74
C VAL A 169 -19.34 -24.69 2.04
N TRP A 170 -20.24 -25.02 2.97
CA TRP A 170 -20.36 -24.39 4.29
C TRP A 170 -19.91 -25.35 5.40
N ARG A 171 -19.54 -24.79 6.56
CA ARG A 171 -19.39 -25.54 7.82
C ARG A 171 -20.66 -25.40 8.65
N ILE A 172 -21.24 -26.52 9.08
CA ILE A 172 -22.53 -26.56 9.81
C ILE A 172 -22.44 -27.58 10.94
N ASN A 173 -23.05 -27.28 12.08
CA ASN A 173 -23.31 -28.29 13.11
C ASN A 173 -24.63 -28.04 13.85
N PHE A 174 -25.08 -29.05 14.57
CA PHE A 174 -26.22 -28.99 15.48
C PHE A 174 -25.81 -29.56 16.83
N SER A 175 -26.34 -28.99 17.90
CA SER A 175 -26.28 -29.58 19.24
C SER A 175 -27.69 -29.81 19.76
N ARG A 176 -27.79 -30.74 20.70
CA ARG A 176 -28.91 -30.88 21.61
C ARG A 176 -28.33 -30.88 23.01
N VAL A 177 -28.80 -29.96 23.84
CA VAL A 177 -28.43 -29.86 25.26
C VAL A 177 -29.58 -30.44 26.09
N GLN A 178 -29.28 -31.33 27.03
CA GLN A 178 -30.25 -31.80 28.02
C GLN A 178 -29.66 -31.84 29.42
N TYR A 179 -30.42 -31.37 30.41
CA TYR A 179 -30.14 -31.60 31.82
C TYR A 179 -30.92 -32.79 32.37
N GLU A 180 -30.31 -33.52 33.31
CA GLU A 180 -31.00 -34.55 34.09
C GLU A 180 -31.89 -33.89 35.14
N LEU A 181 -33.17 -34.27 35.20
CA LEU A 181 -34.18 -33.63 36.04
C LEU A 181 -34.82 -34.61 37.03
N ASP A 182 -35.01 -34.16 38.26
CA ASP A 182 -35.83 -34.82 39.28
C ASP A 182 -37.24 -34.20 39.32
N ALA A 183 -38.23 -35.02 39.70
CA ALA A 183 -39.60 -34.57 39.94
C ALA A 183 -39.78 -34.21 41.42
N VAL A 184 -39.94 -32.92 41.72
CA VAL A 184 -40.00 -32.38 43.09
C VAL A 184 -41.39 -31.80 43.35
N VAL A 185 -41.91 -31.97 44.57
CA VAL A 185 -43.19 -31.36 44.98
C VAL A 185 -42.93 -29.94 45.44
N ASN A 186 -43.56 -28.96 44.78
CA ASN A 186 -43.56 -27.58 45.23
C ASN A 186 -44.27 -27.48 46.61
N PRO A 187 -43.61 -26.98 47.66
CA PRO A 187 -44.20 -26.97 49.02
C PRO A 187 -45.42 -26.05 49.14
N ASP A 188 -45.50 -24.98 48.34
CA ASP A 188 -46.56 -23.97 48.42
C ASP A 188 -47.78 -24.33 47.55
N THR A 189 -47.56 -24.91 46.36
CA THR A 189 -48.65 -25.28 45.43
C THR A 189 -49.07 -26.76 45.52
N GLN A 190 -48.26 -27.61 46.15
CA GLN A 190 -48.43 -29.07 46.22
C GLN A 190 -48.46 -29.77 44.85
N GLN A 191 -47.99 -29.11 43.79
CA GLN A 191 -47.86 -29.66 42.43
C GLN A 191 -46.43 -30.19 42.20
N LEU A 192 -46.28 -31.18 41.34
CA LEU A 192 -44.96 -31.63 40.88
C LEU A 192 -44.40 -30.70 39.80
N HIS A 193 -43.13 -30.33 39.93
CA HIS A 193 -42.34 -29.63 38.90
C HIS A 193 -40.98 -30.31 38.71
N TYR A 194 -40.31 -30.02 37.60
CA TYR A 194 -38.94 -30.48 37.37
C TYR A 194 -37.92 -29.55 38.03
N GLU A 195 -36.92 -30.12 38.71
CA GLU A 195 -35.71 -29.42 39.13
C GLU A 195 -34.48 -30.13 38.55
N LYS A 196 -33.43 -29.38 38.21
CA LYS A 196 -32.15 -29.98 37.80
C LYS A 196 -31.55 -30.77 38.95
N VAL A 197 -31.03 -31.96 38.67
CA VAL A 197 -30.20 -32.70 39.62
C VAL A 197 -28.92 -31.89 39.92
N PRO A 198 -28.65 -31.52 41.18
CA PRO A 198 -27.47 -30.71 41.52
C PRO A 198 -26.15 -31.39 41.13
N ASP A 199 -25.14 -30.56 40.84
CA ASP A 199 -23.76 -30.96 40.49
C ASP A 199 -23.61 -31.87 39.25
N LYS A 200 -24.69 -32.12 38.50
CA LYS A 200 -24.64 -32.76 37.18
C LYS A 200 -24.50 -31.72 36.06
N ARG A 201 -23.71 -32.09 35.04
CA ARG A 201 -23.58 -31.33 33.80
C ARG A 201 -24.65 -31.75 32.80
N GLU A 202 -24.88 -30.88 31.83
CA GLU A 202 -25.58 -31.18 30.58
C GLU A 202 -25.01 -32.41 29.84
N ASP A 203 -25.92 -33.21 29.28
CA ASP A 203 -25.65 -34.22 28.27
C ASP A 203 -25.84 -33.59 26.87
N ASN A 204 -24.81 -33.74 26.02
CA ASN A 204 -24.74 -33.08 24.72
C ASN A 204 -24.63 -34.10 23.59
N ILE A 205 -25.49 -33.98 22.59
CA ILE A 205 -25.41 -34.76 21.34
C ILE A 205 -25.20 -33.80 20.19
N VAL A 206 -24.11 -34.00 19.43
CA VAL A 206 -23.79 -33.20 18.23
C VAL A 206 -23.90 -34.04 16.96
N TRP A 207 -24.33 -33.42 15.87
CA TRP A 207 -24.48 -34.10 14.57
C TRP A 207 -23.13 -34.48 13.95
N ALA A 208 -22.23 -33.51 13.82
CA ALA A 208 -20.86 -33.73 13.39
C ALA A 208 -19.94 -33.84 14.63
N PRO A 209 -19.22 -34.97 14.82
CA PRO A 209 -18.42 -35.20 16.02
C PRO A 209 -17.18 -34.29 16.04
N THR A 210 -17.19 -33.32 16.95
CA THR A 210 -16.09 -32.36 17.18
C THR A 210 -14.85 -33.01 17.83
N GLY A 211 -15.00 -34.17 18.48
CA GLY A 211 -13.92 -34.86 19.18
C GLY A 211 -13.37 -34.12 20.41
N VAL A 212 -14.01 -33.04 20.85
CA VAL A 212 -13.76 -32.28 22.08
C VAL A 212 -15.07 -31.70 22.60
N ILE A 213 -15.21 -31.56 23.92
CA ILE A 213 -16.38 -30.92 24.55
C ILE A 213 -16.21 -29.39 24.45
N ASP A 214 -16.42 -28.89 23.24
CA ASP A 214 -16.20 -27.50 22.82
C ASP A 214 -16.82 -27.30 21.42
N ILE A 215 -18.12 -26.96 21.33
CA ILE A 215 -18.81 -26.86 20.03
C ILE A 215 -18.44 -25.59 19.26
N HIS A 216 -17.92 -24.55 19.92
CA HIS A 216 -17.48 -23.28 19.32
C HIS A 216 -16.13 -23.41 18.60
N ARG A 217 -15.99 -24.44 17.77
CA ARG A 217 -14.81 -24.85 17.01
C ARG A 217 -15.21 -25.17 15.56
N PRO A 218 -15.46 -24.14 14.72
CA PRO A 218 -16.05 -24.36 13.40
C PRO A 218 -15.18 -25.16 12.44
N GLU A 219 -13.85 -25.20 12.66
CA GLU A 219 -12.93 -26.09 11.96
C GLU A 219 -13.23 -27.59 12.18
N ARG A 220 -14.00 -27.92 13.21
CA ARG A 220 -14.41 -29.29 13.55
C ARG A 220 -15.86 -29.62 13.19
N TRP A 221 -16.58 -28.69 12.58
CA TRP A 221 -17.96 -28.90 12.14
C TRP A 221 -18.04 -29.70 10.84
N GLY A 222 -19.23 -30.24 10.55
CA GLY A 222 -19.49 -30.97 9.32
C GLY A 222 -19.42 -30.05 8.12
N TYR A 223 -18.92 -30.58 7.01
CA TYR A 223 -19.04 -29.94 5.71
C TYR A 223 -20.40 -30.25 5.10
N VAL A 224 -21.08 -29.22 4.59
CA VAL A 224 -22.25 -29.35 3.73
C VAL A 224 -21.95 -28.65 2.43
N PHE A 225 -22.19 -29.31 1.30
CA PHE A 225 -22.11 -28.69 -0.02
C PHE A 225 -23.50 -28.59 -0.63
N PHE A 226 -23.73 -27.53 -1.42
CA PHE A 226 -24.97 -27.32 -2.14
C PHE A 226 -24.87 -27.95 -3.53
N SER A 227 -25.97 -28.53 -4.02
CA SER A 227 -26.12 -29.12 -5.34
C SER A 227 -27.28 -28.49 -6.11
N SER A 228 -27.46 -28.87 -7.37
CA SER A 228 -28.66 -28.57 -8.15
C SER A 228 -28.93 -29.73 -9.10
N GLN A 229 -30.20 -30.06 -9.33
CA GLN A 229 -30.58 -31.16 -10.22
C GLN A 229 -30.32 -30.83 -11.71
N ASP A 230 -30.26 -29.54 -12.07
CA ASP A 230 -30.20 -29.08 -13.46
C ASP A 230 -28.80 -28.66 -13.94
N GLU A 231 -27.82 -28.49 -13.04
CA GLU A 231 -26.57 -27.77 -13.36
C GLU A 231 -25.35 -28.65 -13.70
N LEU A 232 -25.40 -29.98 -13.57
CA LEU A 232 -24.20 -30.84 -13.69
C LEU A 232 -24.39 -32.08 -14.59
N PRO A 233 -23.52 -32.30 -15.60
CA PRO A 233 -23.49 -33.53 -16.36
C PRO A 233 -22.91 -34.67 -15.49
N GLY A 234 -23.80 -35.56 -15.03
CA GLY A 234 -23.46 -36.64 -14.09
C GLY A 234 -24.47 -36.77 -12.93
N GLY A 235 -25.16 -35.66 -12.60
CA GLY A 235 -26.15 -35.60 -11.53
C GLY A 235 -25.54 -35.62 -10.11
N GLU A 236 -26.43 -35.61 -9.11
CA GLU A 236 -26.09 -35.44 -7.70
C GLU A 236 -25.09 -36.48 -7.16
N MET A 237 -25.22 -37.75 -7.58
CA MET A 237 -24.32 -38.83 -7.14
C MET A 237 -22.88 -38.66 -7.63
N GLU A 238 -22.66 -38.14 -8.84
CA GLU A 238 -21.30 -37.96 -9.39
C GLU A 238 -20.62 -36.79 -8.69
N LEU A 239 -21.32 -35.65 -8.52
CA LEU A 239 -20.85 -34.54 -7.70
C LEU A 239 -20.52 -34.99 -6.28
N ALA A 240 -21.43 -35.73 -5.62
CA ALA A 240 -21.22 -36.22 -4.26
C ALA A 240 -19.98 -37.11 -4.17
N SER A 241 -19.74 -37.99 -5.15
CA SER A 241 -18.54 -38.83 -5.17
C SER A 241 -17.25 -38.00 -5.31
N THR A 242 -17.22 -37.02 -6.22
CA THR A 242 -16.03 -36.16 -6.43
C THR A 242 -15.77 -35.26 -5.23
N MET A 243 -16.81 -34.60 -4.72
CA MET A 243 -16.72 -33.73 -3.55
C MET A 243 -16.37 -34.51 -2.28
N THR A 244 -16.82 -35.77 -2.12
CA THR A 244 -16.44 -36.60 -0.97
C THR A 244 -14.94 -36.82 -0.91
N GLY A 245 -14.30 -37.23 -2.01
CA GLY A 245 -12.85 -37.44 -2.04
C GLY A 245 -12.05 -36.17 -1.74
N TYR A 246 -12.43 -35.05 -2.38
CA TYR A 246 -11.82 -33.75 -2.14
C TYR A 246 -11.98 -33.27 -0.69
N LEU A 247 -13.19 -33.37 -0.12
CA LEU A 247 -13.46 -32.97 1.26
C LEU A 247 -12.79 -33.90 2.28
N GLU A 248 -12.71 -35.22 2.02
CA GLU A 248 -11.97 -36.15 2.87
C GLU A 248 -10.47 -35.80 2.97
N GLU A 249 -9.85 -35.42 1.85
CA GLU A 249 -8.46 -34.97 1.80
C GLU A 249 -8.27 -33.61 2.50
N GLN A 250 -9.13 -32.63 2.22
CA GLN A 250 -9.10 -31.32 2.91
C GLN A 250 -9.28 -31.48 4.43
N MET A 251 -10.24 -32.30 4.87
CA MET A 251 -10.43 -32.62 6.29
C MET A 251 -9.20 -33.31 6.91
N ALA A 252 -8.46 -34.12 6.15
CA ALA A 252 -7.23 -34.74 6.63
C ALA A 252 -6.12 -33.69 6.82
N ILE A 253 -5.92 -32.81 5.84
CA ILE A 253 -4.97 -31.69 5.91
C ILE A 253 -5.29 -30.79 7.11
N GLU A 254 -6.54 -30.36 7.25
CA GLU A 254 -6.96 -29.50 8.36
C GLU A 254 -6.76 -30.17 9.72
N ARG A 255 -7.13 -31.45 9.88
CA ARG A 255 -6.92 -32.18 11.14
C ARG A 255 -5.45 -32.26 11.52
N VAL A 256 -4.55 -32.45 10.54
CA VAL A 256 -3.10 -32.43 10.76
C VAL A 256 -2.63 -31.05 11.21
N LEU A 257 -3.03 -29.99 10.51
CA LEU A 257 -2.65 -28.61 10.85
C LEU A 257 -3.23 -28.17 12.21
N ASP A 258 -4.46 -28.56 12.53
CA ASP A 258 -5.12 -28.26 13.80
C ASP A 258 -4.46 -29.00 14.96
N ALA A 259 -4.03 -30.25 14.76
CA ALA A 259 -3.27 -30.99 15.77
C ALA A 259 -1.94 -30.28 16.10
N VAL A 260 -1.21 -29.80 15.09
CA VAL A 260 0.00 -28.99 15.28
C VAL A 260 -0.34 -27.67 15.99
N TYR A 261 -1.37 -26.95 15.55
CA TYR A 261 -1.79 -25.67 16.12
C TYR A 261 -2.19 -25.76 17.61
N TYR A 262 -2.98 -26.77 17.99
CA TYR A 262 -3.39 -26.94 19.38
C TYR A 262 -2.25 -27.43 20.26
N GLN A 263 -1.43 -28.38 19.78
CA GLN A 263 -0.24 -28.80 20.52
C GLN A 263 0.72 -27.62 20.73
N GLN A 264 0.85 -26.73 19.74
CA GLN A 264 1.66 -25.52 19.85
C GLN A 264 1.14 -24.57 20.94
N ARG A 265 -0.18 -24.39 21.04
CA ARG A 265 -0.77 -23.56 22.11
C ARG A 265 -0.62 -24.17 23.50
N GLU A 266 -0.74 -25.50 23.62
CA GLU A 266 -0.51 -26.21 24.86
C GLU A 266 0.97 -26.10 25.28
N PHE A 267 1.89 -26.39 24.36
CA PHE A 267 3.33 -26.22 24.54
C PHE A 267 3.67 -24.79 24.97
N PHE A 268 3.12 -23.77 24.30
CA PHE A 268 3.27 -22.37 24.71
C PHE A 268 2.74 -22.08 26.11
N SER A 269 1.61 -22.67 26.51
CA SER A 269 1.03 -22.45 27.85
C SER A 269 1.90 -23.04 28.98
N VAL A 270 2.67 -24.09 28.70
CA VAL A 270 3.58 -24.75 29.65
C VAL A 270 4.98 -24.13 29.64
N HIS A 271 5.49 -23.78 28.46
CA HIS A 271 6.90 -23.38 28.26
C HIS A 271 7.11 -21.88 28.04
N GLY A 272 6.05 -21.08 27.82
CA GLY A 272 6.16 -19.64 27.54
C GLY A 272 6.74 -19.31 26.15
N GLY A 273 6.95 -20.32 25.31
CA GLY A 273 7.35 -20.23 23.91
C GLY A 273 6.75 -21.39 23.14
N PHE A 274 6.57 -21.23 21.83
CA PHE A 274 6.13 -22.33 20.95
C PHE A 274 7.24 -23.38 20.82
N ALA A 275 6.99 -24.51 20.18
CA ALA A 275 8.03 -25.47 19.80
C ALA A 275 8.62 -25.11 18.42
N SER A 276 9.94 -25.18 18.26
CA SER A 276 10.63 -24.89 17.00
C SER A 276 10.72 -26.09 16.05
N THR A 277 10.44 -27.29 16.54
CA THR A 277 10.52 -28.55 15.78
C THR A 277 9.36 -29.46 16.12
N MET A 278 8.91 -30.26 15.15
CA MET A 278 7.86 -31.27 15.34
C MET A 278 8.32 -32.36 16.33
N GLN A 279 9.63 -32.61 16.38
CA GLN A 279 10.31 -33.40 17.39
C GLN A 279 9.93 -32.87 18.79
N LEU A 280 10.34 -31.65 19.14
CA LEU A 280 10.10 -31.10 20.47
C LEU A 280 8.60 -31.00 20.81
N LEU A 281 7.76 -30.76 19.81
CA LEU A 281 6.31 -30.64 19.95
C LEU A 281 5.61 -31.97 20.30
N PHE A 282 6.13 -33.12 19.85
CA PHE A 282 5.47 -34.43 20.00
C PHE A 282 6.33 -35.53 20.68
N SER A 283 7.61 -35.30 20.99
CA SER A 283 8.51 -36.30 21.61
C SER A 283 8.85 -35.98 23.08
N THR A 284 7.84 -35.88 23.95
CA THR A 284 8.06 -35.75 25.40
C THR A 284 8.38 -37.11 26.04
N GLY A 285 9.62 -37.30 26.51
CA GLY A 285 10.01 -38.42 27.38
C GLY A 285 10.97 -39.48 26.79
N VAL A 286 11.51 -39.27 25.57
CA VAL A 286 12.43 -40.20 24.92
C VAL A 286 13.89 -39.76 25.10
N THR A 287 14.81 -40.70 25.37
CA THR A 287 16.23 -40.40 25.56
C THR A 287 16.95 -40.08 24.23
N PRO A 288 18.05 -39.28 24.24
CA PRO A 288 18.70 -38.81 23.02
C PRO A 288 19.24 -39.88 22.05
N SER A 289 19.29 -41.15 22.45
CA SER A 289 19.75 -42.26 21.60
C SER A 289 18.72 -42.74 20.56
N GLU A 290 17.46 -42.28 20.63
CA GLU A 290 16.36 -42.74 19.76
C GLU A 290 15.79 -41.61 18.87
N LEU A 291 16.58 -40.54 18.66
CA LEU A 291 16.19 -39.26 18.03
C LEU A 291 15.80 -39.29 16.52
N SER A 292 15.59 -40.45 15.89
CA SER A 292 15.44 -40.54 14.43
C SER A 292 14.00 -40.47 13.89
N THR A 293 12.97 -40.42 14.73
CA THR A 293 11.58 -40.54 14.24
C THR A 293 10.56 -39.63 14.95
N ALA A 294 10.32 -38.42 14.43
CA ALA A 294 9.18 -37.59 14.85
C ALA A 294 7.85 -38.05 14.23
N GLU A 295 7.90 -38.47 12.95
CA GLU A 295 6.73 -38.94 12.20
C GLU A 295 6.05 -40.17 12.82
N THR A 296 6.81 -41.04 13.50
CA THR A 296 6.27 -42.23 14.17
C THR A 296 5.43 -41.88 15.40
N HIS A 297 5.73 -40.76 16.08
CA HIS A 297 5.05 -40.32 17.28
C HIS A 297 3.94 -39.28 17.02
N PHE A 298 3.86 -38.73 15.80
CA PHE A 298 2.78 -37.82 15.42
C PHE A 298 1.43 -38.56 15.38
N PRO A 299 0.40 -38.11 16.15
CA PRO A 299 -0.83 -38.88 16.34
C PRO A 299 -1.69 -39.07 15.08
N LEU A 300 -1.46 -38.28 14.03
CA LEU A 300 -2.20 -38.35 12.77
C LEU A 300 -1.34 -38.79 11.56
N ARG A 301 -0.20 -39.44 11.80
CA ARG A 301 0.70 -39.95 10.74
C ARG A 301 0.00 -40.87 9.73
N ASP A 302 -1.00 -41.63 10.20
CA ASP A 302 -1.75 -42.57 9.35
C ASP A 302 -2.65 -41.82 8.35
N LEU A 303 -3.07 -40.58 8.65
CA LEU A 303 -3.73 -39.69 7.68
C LEU A 303 -2.75 -39.16 6.65
N LEU A 304 -1.54 -38.77 7.08
CA LEU A 304 -0.48 -38.32 6.16
C LEU A 304 -0.13 -39.41 5.15
N GLN A 305 0.01 -40.66 5.60
CA GLN A 305 0.25 -41.81 4.73
C GLN A 305 -0.94 -42.12 3.82
N ARG A 306 -2.18 -42.07 4.34
CA ARG A 306 -3.39 -42.39 3.57
C ARG A 306 -3.67 -41.43 2.42
N TYR A 307 -3.32 -40.15 2.58
CA TYR A 307 -3.55 -39.09 1.59
C TYR A 307 -2.25 -38.58 0.94
N GLU A 308 -1.14 -39.31 1.08
CA GLU A 308 0.18 -38.97 0.52
C GLU A 308 0.67 -37.54 0.85
N LEU A 309 0.29 -37.03 2.03
CA LEU A 309 0.58 -35.66 2.47
C LEU A 309 1.97 -35.57 3.12
N SER A 310 2.71 -34.51 2.80
CA SER A 310 3.99 -34.18 3.44
C SER A 310 3.83 -33.89 4.95
N PHE A 311 4.81 -34.30 5.75
CA PHE A 311 4.88 -33.95 7.16
C PHE A 311 5.02 -32.42 7.34
N PRO A 312 4.24 -31.76 8.22
CA PRO A 312 4.30 -30.30 8.37
C PRO A 312 5.66 -29.78 8.86
N GLU A 313 6.22 -28.80 8.16
CA GLU A 313 7.41 -28.08 8.63
C GLU A 313 7.02 -26.91 9.55
N ILE A 314 7.57 -26.87 10.76
CA ILE A 314 7.44 -25.71 11.65
C ILE A 314 8.51 -24.68 11.28
N SER A 315 8.08 -23.50 10.83
CA SER A 315 8.96 -22.38 10.45
C SER A 315 9.25 -21.39 11.60
N VAL A 316 8.69 -21.64 12.80
CA VAL A 316 8.78 -20.75 13.97
C VAL A 316 10.09 -20.98 14.74
N LYS A 317 10.74 -19.88 15.15
CA LYS A 317 11.84 -19.92 16.13
C LYS A 317 11.34 -19.48 17.50
N SER A 318 10.85 -20.44 18.27
CA SER A 318 10.54 -20.30 19.69
C SER A 318 10.72 -21.66 20.32
N ASP A 319 11.27 -21.69 21.54
CA ASP A 319 11.33 -22.76 22.54
C ASP A 319 11.79 -22.04 23.82
N ILE A 320 11.24 -22.32 25.00
CA ILE A 320 11.89 -21.88 26.27
C ILE A 320 11.85 -23.00 27.31
N VAL A 321 13.02 -23.53 27.64
CA VAL A 321 13.21 -24.56 28.66
C VAL A 321 14.51 -24.27 29.43
N ASP A 322 14.38 -23.89 30.70
CA ASP A 322 15.06 -24.59 31.80
C ASP A 322 14.24 -24.43 33.09
N SER A 323 14.25 -25.47 33.91
CA SER A 323 13.61 -25.54 35.22
C SER A 323 14.64 -25.91 36.29
N SER A 324 15.71 -25.11 36.38
CA SER A 324 16.77 -25.15 37.41
C SER A 324 17.56 -23.83 37.46
N SER A 325 18.23 -23.40 38.54
CA SER A 325 17.99 -23.61 39.99
C SER A 325 18.85 -22.66 40.87
N ASP A 326 18.24 -21.75 41.66
CA ASP A 326 18.72 -21.29 43.00
C ASP A 326 17.73 -20.27 43.63
N PRO A 327 17.07 -20.54 44.78
CA PRO A 327 16.04 -19.68 45.35
C PRO A 327 16.54 -18.60 46.35
N ASN A 328 17.76 -18.06 46.22
CA ASN A 328 18.39 -17.24 47.28
C ASN A 328 19.16 -15.96 46.84
N VAL A 329 18.55 -15.03 46.10
CA VAL A 329 19.04 -13.63 46.05
C VAL A 329 17.87 -12.62 46.05
N THR A 330 17.87 -11.69 47.01
CA THR A 330 16.96 -10.53 47.07
C THR A 330 17.68 -9.21 46.72
N PRO A 331 16.94 -8.17 46.27
CA PRO A 331 17.53 -7.05 45.52
C PRO A 331 18.15 -5.96 46.40
N ARG A 332 19.00 -5.12 45.78
CA ARG A 332 19.38 -3.81 46.35
C ARG A 332 19.19 -2.67 45.36
N ASP A 333 18.68 -1.59 45.93
CA ASP A 333 18.24 -0.38 45.26
C ASP A 333 19.29 0.76 45.35
N ARG A 334 18.99 1.88 44.73
CA ARG A 334 19.77 3.11 44.49
C ARG A 334 20.42 3.72 45.76
N ASN A 335 21.56 4.41 45.59
CA ASN A 335 21.68 5.85 45.93
C ASN A 335 23.00 6.54 45.50
N GLN A 336 22.79 7.66 44.82
CA GLN A 336 23.60 8.85 44.46
C GLN A 336 24.33 9.61 45.64
N PRO A 337 24.99 10.80 45.44
CA PRO A 337 25.98 11.25 44.43
C PRO A 337 27.05 12.28 45.01
N PHE A 338 27.53 13.24 44.19
CA PHE A 338 28.28 14.51 44.51
C PHE A 338 29.80 14.40 44.86
N ASN A 339 30.70 15.38 44.59
CA ASN A 339 30.57 16.74 44.02
C ASN A 339 31.88 17.35 43.43
N GLU A 340 31.72 18.52 42.78
CA GLU A 340 32.67 19.68 42.66
C GLU A 340 33.93 19.56 41.75
N VAL A 341 34.46 20.60 41.05
CA VAL A 341 33.96 21.96 40.66
C VAL A 341 34.70 22.51 39.39
N ALA A 342 34.44 23.74 38.93
CA ALA A 342 34.87 24.30 37.62
C ALA A 342 35.87 25.49 37.62
N SER A 343 36.48 25.78 36.46
CA SER A 343 36.94 27.11 35.95
C SER A 343 37.46 26.97 34.48
N SER A 344 37.53 27.94 33.56
CA SER A 344 36.75 29.14 33.21
C SER A 344 37.35 29.82 31.95
N ASN A 345 36.61 29.81 30.82
CA ASN A 345 36.58 30.85 29.75
C ASN A 345 37.76 31.05 28.72
N PRO A 346 37.50 31.65 27.52
CA PRO A 346 37.82 30.97 26.25
C PRO A 346 38.48 31.83 25.14
N GLN A 347 38.92 31.20 24.02
CA GLN A 347 38.66 31.60 22.61
C GLN A 347 39.20 30.54 21.60
N PRO A 348 38.85 30.58 20.28
CA PRO A 348 38.39 29.36 19.59
C PRO A 348 39.42 28.62 18.73
N SER A 349 39.22 27.31 18.61
CA SER A 349 39.65 26.51 17.46
C SER A 349 38.49 25.63 16.97
N MET A 350 38.32 25.50 15.66
CA MET A 350 37.31 24.62 15.08
C MET A 350 37.73 23.15 15.29
N ALA A 351 37.13 22.52 16.28
CA ALA A 351 37.08 21.07 16.42
C ALA A 351 35.60 20.65 16.39
N SER A 352 35.27 19.67 15.54
CA SER A 352 33.91 19.17 15.39
C SER A 352 33.40 18.58 16.70
N SER A 353 32.32 19.13 17.24
CA SER A 353 31.49 18.42 18.22
C SER A 353 30.90 17.19 17.53
N SER A 354 31.42 16.00 17.83
CA SER A 354 30.87 14.74 17.33
C SER A 354 29.42 14.61 17.78
N VAL A 355 28.50 14.58 16.83
CA VAL A 355 27.07 14.35 17.12
C VAL A 355 26.93 12.90 17.58
N ASP A 356 26.38 12.71 18.78
CA ASP A 356 26.07 11.38 19.31
C ASP A 356 24.71 10.92 18.80
N LEU A 357 24.73 9.96 17.87
CA LEU A 357 23.54 9.33 17.32
C LEU A 357 23.13 8.04 18.06
N SER A 358 23.80 7.65 19.15
CA SER A 358 23.44 6.46 19.94
C SER A 358 21.99 6.49 20.44
N ILE A 359 21.46 7.69 20.67
CA ILE A 359 20.06 7.96 21.03
C ILE A 359 19.04 7.39 20.04
N LEU A 360 19.41 7.13 18.78
CA LEU A 360 18.55 6.48 17.78
C LEU A 360 18.15 5.05 18.18
N ALA A 361 18.92 4.38 19.03
CA ALA A 361 18.62 3.02 19.52
C ALA A 361 17.57 2.98 20.66
N ASN A 362 17.22 4.14 21.24
CA ASN A 362 16.38 4.19 22.45
C ASN A 362 14.89 3.93 22.19
N GLY A 363 14.39 4.23 20.99
CA GLY A 363 12.97 4.13 20.68
C GLY A 363 12.12 5.15 21.42
N ILE A 364 10.92 4.74 21.84
CA ILE A 364 9.98 5.59 22.57
C ILE A 364 10.39 5.65 24.04
N PRO A 365 10.57 6.85 24.65
CA PRO A 365 10.91 6.96 26.06
C PRO A 365 9.72 6.58 26.96
N ASN A 366 10.02 5.88 28.07
CA ASN A 366 9.02 5.45 29.08
C ASN A 366 8.44 6.61 29.92
N GLU A 367 9.07 7.78 29.87
CA GLU A 367 8.61 9.03 30.50
C GLU A 367 8.30 10.07 29.41
N LEU A 368 7.41 11.01 29.70
CA LEU A 368 7.03 12.07 28.76
C LEU A 368 8.19 13.04 28.54
N PRO A 369 8.75 13.15 27.32
CA PRO A 369 9.77 14.14 27.04
C PRO A 369 9.15 15.55 27.05
N THR A 370 9.98 16.58 27.28
CA THR A 370 9.55 17.98 27.17
C THR A 370 9.03 18.27 25.77
N HIS A 371 7.83 18.84 25.64
CA HIS A 371 7.24 19.13 24.35
C HIS A 371 8.02 20.26 23.64
N PRO A 372 8.54 20.05 22.41
CA PRO A 372 9.38 21.04 21.72
C PRO A 372 8.57 22.15 21.02
N GLY A 373 7.31 22.36 21.43
CA GLY A 373 6.27 23.03 20.63
C GLY A 373 5.92 22.29 19.33
N ASN A 374 4.69 22.48 18.83
CA ASN A 374 4.23 21.88 17.56
C ASN A 374 5.00 22.49 16.37
N HIS A 375 5.30 23.79 16.46
CA HIS A 375 5.96 24.53 15.37
C HIS A 375 6.82 25.70 15.87
N PRO A 376 7.92 25.45 16.60
CA PRO A 376 8.69 26.48 17.31
C PRO A 376 9.47 27.43 16.39
N ASP A 377 9.81 26.98 15.18
CA ASP A 377 10.53 27.77 14.18
C ASP A 377 9.58 28.16 13.03
N PRO A 378 9.18 29.42 12.90
CA PRO A 378 8.26 29.87 11.85
C PRO A 378 8.88 29.90 10.44
N THR A 379 10.19 29.66 10.30
CA THR A 379 10.86 29.60 8.98
C THR A 379 10.74 28.25 8.30
N VAL A 380 10.47 27.18 9.07
CA VAL A 380 10.13 25.86 8.53
C VAL A 380 8.68 25.87 8.02
N PRO A 381 8.37 25.29 6.85
CA PRO A 381 6.98 25.23 6.40
C PRO A 381 6.13 24.23 7.20
N LYS A 382 4.89 24.62 7.55
CA LYS A 382 3.87 23.73 8.14
C LYS A 382 3.06 23.02 7.06
N ALA A 383 2.72 21.75 7.26
CA ALA A 383 1.72 21.09 6.43
C ALA A 383 0.33 21.74 6.61
N PRO A 384 -0.52 21.77 5.57
CA PRO A 384 -1.90 22.25 5.71
C PRO A 384 -2.72 21.30 6.60
N HIS A 385 -3.77 21.85 7.21
CA HIS A 385 -4.77 21.08 7.97
C HIS A 385 -5.37 19.96 7.10
N ARG A 386 -5.57 18.78 7.68
CA ARG A 386 -6.11 17.60 6.99
C ARG A 386 -7.62 17.48 7.23
N ASN A 387 -8.38 17.16 6.18
CA ASN A 387 -9.82 17.07 6.28
C ASN A 387 -10.25 15.92 7.22
N ILE A 388 -10.91 16.25 8.32
CA ILE A 388 -11.50 15.31 9.26
C ILE A 388 -13.03 15.37 9.34
N ASP A 389 -13.69 16.20 8.52
CA ASP A 389 -15.14 16.42 8.56
C ASP A 389 -15.93 15.14 8.19
N GLY A 390 -15.27 14.19 7.54
CA GLY A 390 -15.80 12.87 7.24
C GLY A 390 -15.74 11.86 8.41
N LEU A 391 -15.08 12.15 9.54
CA LEU A 391 -14.98 11.22 10.66
C LEU A 391 -16.19 11.35 11.61
N SER A 392 -16.82 10.21 11.91
CA SER A 392 -17.76 10.07 13.01
C SER A 392 -17.07 10.23 14.38
N LYS A 393 -17.85 10.43 15.45
CA LYS A 393 -17.33 10.50 16.82
C LYS A 393 -16.55 9.25 17.21
N ASP A 394 -16.99 8.08 16.77
CA ASP A 394 -16.34 6.81 17.06
C ASP A 394 -15.04 6.66 16.27
N GLU A 395 -14.96 7.14 15.02
CA GLU A 395 -13.71 7.23 14.27
C GLU A 395 -12.71 8.22 14.89
N LEU A 396 -13.18 9.34 15.47
CA LEU A 396 -12.32 10.28 16.21
C LEU A 396 -11.78 9.67 17.52
N VAL A 397 -12.60 8.93 18.26
CA VAL A 397 -12.16 8.15 19.43
C VAL A 397 -11.15 7.08 19.02
N LEU A 398 -11.44 6.34 17.94
CA LEU A 398 -10.58 5.31 17.38
C LEU A 398 -9.23 5.88 16.92
N ALA A 399 -9.19 7.07 16.32
CA ALA A 399 -7.94 7.75 15.95
C ALA A 399 -7.03 7.98 17.17
N VAL A 400 -7.58 8.47 18.28
CA VAL A 400 -6.84 8.69 19.53
C VAL A 400 -6.42 7.35 20.16
N GLN A 401 -7.30 6.35 20.21
CA GLN A 401 -6.95 4.99 20.65
C GLN A 401 -5.81 4.40 19.82
N ASN A 402 -5.87 4.57 18.49
CA ASN A 402 -4.89 4.07 17.55
C ASN A 402 -3.51 4.70 17.73
N ALA A 403 -3.47 6.00 18.08
CA ALA A 403 -2.27 6.73 18.45
C ALA A 403 -1.72 6.31 19.83
N LEU A 404 -2.59 5.95 20.79
CA LEU A 404 -2.17 5.50 22.12
C LEU A 404 -1.52 4.11 22.14
N ARG A 405 -1.74 3.27 21.11
CA ARG A 405 -1.13 1.93 20.99
C ARG A 405 0.40 1.90 21.04
N TYR A 406 1.07 3.03 20.76
CA TYR A 406 2.52 3.16 20.81
C TYR A 406 3.08 3.42 22.22
N PHE A 407 2.23 3.66 23.22
CA PHE A 407 2.63 4.14 24.54
C PHE A 407 2.09 3.24 25.67
N PRO A 408 2.82 3.09 26.78
CA PRO A 408 2.33 2.37 27.95
C PRO A 408 1.16 3.10 28.62
N GLU A 409 0.24 2.32 29.21
CA GLU A 409 -1.05 2.78 29.73
C GLU A 409 -0.95 3.95 30.72
N HIS A 410 0.09 3.99 31.56
CA HIS A 410 0.29 5.05 32.56
C HIS A 410 0.48 6.45 31.94
N LEU A 411 0.81 6.53 30.64
CA LEU A 411 0.90 7.80 29.91
C LEU A 411 -0.41 8.22 29.22
N HIS A 412 -1.39 7.30 29.07
CA HIS A 412 -2.57 7.53 28.24
C HIS A 412 -3.42 8.69 28.75
N ALA A 413 -3.61 8.82 30.06
CA ALA A 413 -4.36 9.94 30.66
C ALA A 413 -3.74 11.33 30.39
N ARG A 414 -2.47 11.40 29.97
CA ARG A 414 -1.78 12.64 29.58
C ARG A 414 -1.70 12.82 28.08
N LEU A 415 -1.52 11.74 27.31
CA LEU A 415 -1.40 11.77 25.86
C LEU A 415 -2.75 11.84 25.12
N ALA A 416 -3.80 11.21 25.64
CA ALA A 416 -5.13 11.23 25.04
C ALA A 416 -5.67 12.65 24.74
N PRO A 417 -5.66 13.61 25.70
CA PRO A 417 -6.11 14.98 25.41
C PRO A 417 -5.16 15.74 24.46
N GLU A 418 -3.86 15.42 24.47
CA GLU A 418 -2.87 16.03 23.56
C GLU A 418 -3.08 15.57 22.12
N PHE A 419 -3.24 14.27 21.90
CA PHE A 419 -3.53 13.70 20.58
C PHE A 419 -4.91 14.09 20.06
N ALA A 420 -5.92 14.18 20.93
CA ALA A 420 -7.22 14.73 20.55
C ALA A 420 -7.13 16.20 20.11
N GLN A 421 -6.24 16.98 20.72
CA GLN A 421 -5.99 18.37 20.34
C GLN A 421 -5.22 18.46 19.02
N GLU A 422 -4.15 17.67 18.81
CA GLU A 422 -3.45 17.60 17.51
C GLU A 422 -4.41 17.22 16.37
N LEU A 423 -5.23 16.17 16.57
CA LEU A 423 -6.23 15.73 15.59
C LEU A 423 -7.18 16.86 15.20
N LYS A 424 -7.61 17.68 16.17
CA LYS A 424 -8.48 18.83 15.94
C LYS A 424 -7.77 20.00 15.23
N GLU A 425 -6.57 20.35 15.68
CA GLU A 425 -5.82 21.53 15.22
C GLU A 425 -5.09 21.32 13.89
N GLU A 426 -4.79 20.08 13.52
CA GLU A 426 -4.00 19.75 12.33
C GLU A 426 -4.68 18.71 11.42
N GLY A 427 -5.77 18.09 11.87
CA GLY A 427 -6.48 17.04 11.14
C GLY A 427 -5.80 15.67 11.22
N HIS A 428 -4.73 15.55 12.01
CA HIS A 428 -3.91 14.35 12.11
C HIS A 428 -3.10 14.35 13.41
N ILE A 429 -2.67 13.17 13.89
CA ILE A 429 -1.89 13.00 15.12
C ILE A 429 -0.43 12.74 14.73
N TYR A 430 0.41 13.78 14.72
CA TYR A 430 1.83 13.68 14.38
C TYR A 430 2.70 13.29 15.59
N MET A 431 2.20 13.46 16.81
CA MET A 431 2.90 13.25 18.07
C MET A 431 4.11 14.18 18.23
N HIS A 432 3.92 15.48 18.05
CA HIS A 432 4.99 16.50 18.00
C HIS A 432 5.89 16.50 19.24
N ARG A 433 5.36 16.09 20.40
CA ARG A 433 6.11 15.82 21.64
C ARG A 433 7.32 14.89 21.43
N TYR A 434 7.22 13.92 20.55
CA TYR A 434 8.21 12.86 20.33
C TYR A 434 9.17 13.15 19.17
N ARG A 435 9.05 14.31 18.51
CA ARG A 435 10.03 14.77 17.51
C ARG A 435 11.41 14.96 18.16
N PRO A 436 12.49 14.36 17.63
CA PRO A 436 13.84 14.59 18.11
C PRO A 436 14.26 16.05 17.97
N VAL A 437 14.88 16.61 19.02
CA VAL A 437 15.47 17.96 19.03
C VAL A 437 16.88 18.00 19.62
N THR A 438 17.45 16.84 19.94
CA THR A 438 18.82 16.69 20.49
C THR A 438 19.89 16.58 19.40
N TYR A 439 19.49 16.35 18.15
CA TYR A 439 20.34 16.34 16.97
C TYR A 439 19.60 17.03 15.80
N GLU A 440 20.36 17.45 14.79
CA GLU A 440 19.82 18.02 13.56
C GLU A 440 19.29 16.88 12.68
N MET A 441 18.07 17.01 12.14
CA MET A 441 17.54 16.01 11.21
C MET A 441 18.23 16.16 9.85
N LYS A 442 19.14 15.24 9.53
CA LYS A 442 19.85 15.14 8.24
C LYS A 442 20.53 13.79 8.06
N ALA A 443 20.97 13.49 6.84
CA ALA A 443 21.93 12.41 6.62
C ALA A 443 23.28 12.73 7.29
N TYR A 444 23.85 11.74 7.96
CA TYR A 444 25.19 11.76 8.54
C TYR A 444 26.09 10.73 7.84
N PRO A 445 27.42 10.77 8.02
CA PRO A 445 28.30 9.66 7.64
C PRO A 445 27.89 8.33 8.29
N ILE A 446 27.91 7.25 7.52
CA ILE A 446 27.36 5.93 7.88
C ILE A 446 27.90 5.35 9.18
N GLU A 447 29.17 5.62 9.49
CA GLU A 447 29.87 5.15 10.68
C GLU A 447 29.37 5.76 12.01
N LEU A 448 28.56 6.84 11.96
CA LEU A 448 27.95 7.43 13.15
C LEU A 448 26.66 6.72 13.58
N TYR A 449 26.05 5.90 12.73
CA TYR A 449 24.77 5.25 13.02
C TYR A 449 24.96 4.03 13.93
N PRO A 450 24.17 3.86 15.02
CA PRO A 450 24.33 2.78 16.00
C PRO A 450 23.74 1.44 15.54
N ALA A 451 23.98 1.04 14.29
CA ALA A 451 23.42 -0.17 13.70
C ALA A 451 24.41 -1.34 13.69
N LYS A 452 23.91 -2.57 13.86
CA LYS A 452 24.75 -3.79 13.85
C LYS A 452 25.22 -4.22 12.46
N CYS A 453 24.63 -3.68 11.38
CA CYS A 453 25.05 -3.95 10.01
C CYS A 453 24.98 -2.70 9.13
N LYS A 454 25.89 -2.58 8.15
CA LYS A 454 25.98 -1.44 7.22
C LYS A 454 24.69 -1.21 6.44
N GLN A 455 23.96 -2.28 6.14
CA GLN A 455 22.69 -2.20 5.42
C GLN A 455 21.62 -1.44 6.22
N ALA A 456 21.51 -1.69 7.53
CA ALA A 456 20.58 -0.96 8.40
C ALA A 456 21.03 0.48 8.63
N ALA A 457 22.33 0.73 8.84
CA ALA A 457 22.89 2.10 8.90
C ALA A 457 22.57 2.92 7.64
N SER A 458 22.69 2.29 6.46
CA SER A 458 22.34 2.93 5.18
C SER A 458 20.85 3.29 5.11
N ILE A 459 19.96 2.42 5.57
CA ILE A 459 18.51 2.73 5.64
C ILE A 459 18.25 3.91 6.60
N MET A 460 18.89 3.94 7.77
CA MET A 460 18.77 5.04 8.73
C MET A 460 19.25 6.39 8.15
N LEU A 461 20.36 6.39 7.42
CA LEU A 461 20.88 7.55 6.68
C LEU A 461 19.85 8.08 5.69
N MET A 462 19.28 7.18 4.89
CA MET A 462 18.30 7.53 3.86
C MET A 462 16.97 8.03 4.43
N ILE A 463 16.51 7.45 5.54
CA ILE A 463 15.34 7.94 6.30
C ILE A 463 15.57 9.38 6.79
N MET A 464 16.72 9.66 7.41
CA MET A 464 17.03 11.00 7.91
C MET A 464 17.26 12.01 6.77
N ASN A 465 17.74 11.57 5.60
CA ASN A 465 17.79 12.42 4.40
C ASN A 465 16.40 12.88 3.94
N ASN A 466 15.43 11.95 3.91
CA ASN A 466 14.06 12.24 3.52
C ASN A 466 13.33 13.19 4.48
N LEU A 467 13.86 13.39 5.70
CA LEU A 467 13.34 14.30 6.73
C LEU A 467 14.21 15.54 6.96
N ASP A 468 15.31 15.69 6.21
CA ASP A 468 16.21 16.84 6.32
C ASP A 468 15.46 18.14 5.99
N HIS A 469 15.62 19.17 6.81
CA HIS A 469 14.90 20.45 6.65
C HIS A 469 15.23 21.17 5.33
N ARG A 470 16.35 20.81 4.68
CA ARG A 470 16.77 21.31 3.38
C ARG A 470 16.10 20.53 2.23
N VAL A 471 15.69 19.28 2.48
CA VAL A 471 15.18 18.32 1.50
C VAL A 471 13.65 18.22 1.52
N ALA A 472 13.07 18.13 2.72
CA ALA A 472 11.67 17.85 2.96
C ALA A 472 10.78 19.11 2.86
N GLN A 473 9.56 18.95 2.34
CA GLN A 473 8.59 20.02 2.19
C GLN A 473 7.99 20.47 3.53
N PHE A 474 7.62 19.51 4.40
CA PHE A 474 7.10 19.77 5.75
C PHE A 474 7.78 18.80 6.75
N PRO A 475 9.08 18.98 7.07
CA PRO A 475 9.87 18.01 7.84
C PRO A 475 9.26 17.67 9.20
N ASN A 476 8.75 18.68 9.92
CA ASN A 476 8.11 18.50 11.24
C ASN A 476 6.83 17.63 11.19
N HIS A 477 6.21 17.50 10.02
CA HIS A 477 5.00 16.71 9.75
C HIS A 477 5.33 15.43 8.97
N LEU A 478 6.62 15.09 8.87
CA LEU A 478 7.15 13.88 8.23
C LEU A 478 6.86 13.81 6.70
N VAL A 479 6.55 14.94 6.05
CA VAL A 479 6.24 15.02 4.61
C VAL A 479 7.47 15.47 3.82
N THR A 480 7.96 14.62 2.93
CA THR A 480 9.11 14.93 2.07
C THR A 480 8.69 15.76 0.86
N TYR A 481 7.64 15.39 0.12
CA TYR A 481 7.18 16.15 -1.05
C TYR A 481 5.75 15.80 -1.47
N GLY A 482 5.22 16.48 -2.49
CA GLY A 482 3.89 16.20 -3.05
C GLY A 482 2.72 16.58 -2.14
N GLY A 483 2.93 17.47 -1.17
CA GLY A 483 1.90 17.97 -0.25
C GLY A 483 1.52 17.02 0.90
N ASN A 484 1.56 15.71 0.67
CA ASN A 484 1.27 14.66 1.67
C ASN A 484 2.08 13.36 1.47
N GLY A 485 3.13 13.37 0.65
CA GLY A 485 4.06 12.24 0.51
C GLY A 485 4.93 12.09 1.77
N SER A 486 4.56 11.18 2.65
CA SER A 486 5.13 11.03 3.99
C SER A 486 6.14 9.89 4.12
N VAL A 487 7.08 10.08 5.04
CA VAL A 487 8.07 9.08 5.49
C VAL A 487 7.44 8.17 6.54
N PHE A 488 6.74 8.78 7.51
CA PHE A 488 6.02 8.15 8.61
C PHE A 488 4.72 8.91 8.89
N GLN A 489 3.74 8.27 9.53
CA GLN A 489 2.51 8.92 9.95
C GLN A 489 2.73 9.83 11.17
N ASN A 490 3.63 9.44 12.07
CA ASN A 490 3.89 10.14 13.33
C ASN A 490 5.31 9.87 13.86
N TRP A 491 5.74 10.67 14.84
CA TRP A 491 7.10 10.59 15.38
C TRP A 491 7.37 9.33 16.21
N ALA A 492 6.36 8.67 16.77
CA ALA A 492 6.54 7.37 17.43
C ALA A 492 6.98 6.28 16.45
N GLN A 493 6.42 6.26 15.23
CA GLN A 493 6.85 5.36 14.16
C GLN A 493 8.31 5.60 13.75
N TYR A 494 8.74 6.87 13.62
CA TYR A 494 10.14 7.21 13.38
C TYR A 494 11.04 6.63 14.48
N LEU A 495 10.73 6.90 15.76
CA LEU A 495 11.55 6.44 16.88
C LEU A 495 11.69 4.91 16.93
N LEU A 496 10.58 4.17 16.72
CA LEU A 496 10.60 2.71 16.68
C LEU A 496 11.35 2.16 15.46
N ALA A 497 11.19 2.76 14.27
CA ALA A 497 11.92 2.33 13.08
C ALA A 497 13.43 2.49 13.25
N MET A 498 13.89 3.63 13.80
CA MET A 498 15.30 3.88 14.08
C MET A 498 15.85 2.96 15.19
N GLN A 499 15.05 2.66 16.21
CA GLN A 499 15.38 1.66 17.23
C GLN A 499 15.56 0.27 16.62
N TYR A 500 14.59 -0.20 15.84
CA TYR A 500 14.67 -1.53 15.23
C TYR A 500 15.82 -1.64 14.25
N LEU A 501 16.08 -0.63 13.41
CA LEU A 501 17.25 -0.59 12.52
C LEU A 501 18.59 -0.60 13.28
N SER A 502 18.67 0.10 14.42
CA SER A 502 19.85 0.02 15.31
C SER A 502 20.10 -1.41 15.81
N GLN A 503 19.02 -2.15 16.10
CA GLN A 503 19.07 -3.51 16.63
C GLN A 503 19.18 -4.60 15.55
N LEU A 504 18.88 -4.28 14.28
CA LEU A 504 18.68 -5.22 13.18
C LEU A 504 19.98 -5.95 12.78
N THR A 505 19.87 -7.26 12.62
CA THR A 505 20.96 -8.12 12.12
C THR A 505 20.72 -8.59 10.68
N GLU A 506 21.76 -9.10 10.02
CA GLU A 506 21.67 -9.68 8.66
C GLU A 506 20.73 -10.90 8.58
N HIS A 507 20.33 -11.46 9.71
CA HIS A 507 19.34 -12.55 9.82
C HIS A 507 17.93 -12.05 10.16
N GLN A 508 17.64 -10.76 9.94
CA GLN A 508 16.34 -10.16 10.19
C GLN A 508 15.90 -9.22 9.07
N THR A 509 14.59 -8.98 9.02
CA THR A 509 13.91 -8.04 8.14
C THR A 509 12.93 -7.21 8.97
N LEU A 510 13.03 -5.88 8.89
CA LEU A 510 12.03 -4.96 9.41
C LEU A 510 10.83 -4.88 8.45
N VAL A 511 9.62 -5.08 8.94
CA VAL A 511 8.41 -4.99 8.11
C VAL A 511 7.66 -3.69 8.41
N MET A 512 7.42 -2.89 7.38
CA MET A 512 6.79 -1.56 7.47
C MET A 512 5.39 -1.57 6.83
N TYR A 513 4.37 -1.28 7.63
CA TYR A 513 2.97 -1.16 7.24
C TYR A 513 2.56 0.31 7.18
N SER A 514 2.67 0.93 6.01
CA SER A 514 2.34 2.34 5.79
C SER A 514 3.02 3.29 6.78
N GLY A 515 4.32 3.10 7.01
CA GLY A 515 5.09 3.82 8.03
C GLY A 515 5.10 3.17 9.41
N HIS A 516 4.11 2.35 9.79
CA HIS A 516 4.16 1.61 11.06
C HIS A 516 5.23 0.51 11.03
N PRO A 517 6.26 0.54 11.91
CA PRO A 517 7.22 -0.55 12.01
C PRO A 517 6.61 -1.71 12.81
N MET A 518 6.13 -2.73 12.11
CA MET A 518 5.49 -3.91 12.71
C MET A 518 6.46 -4.75 13.54
N GLY A 519 7.74 -4.73 13.19
CA GLY A 519 8.80 -5.37 13.98
C GLY A 519 9.86 -6.07 13.13
N LEU A 520 10.79 -6.72 13.83
CA LEU A 520 11.91 -7.48 13.25
C LEU A 520 11.56 -8.97 13.15
N PHE A 521 11.42 -9.46 11.92
CA PHE A 521 11.12 -10.87 11.64
C PHE A 521 12.39 -11.62 11.21
N PRO A 522 12.61 -12.88 11.61
CA PRO A 522 13.76 -13.66 11.16
C PRO A 522 13.79 -13.86 9.64
N SER A 523 14.97 -13.72 9.03
CA SER A 523 15.20 -13.93 7.61
C SER A 523 16.63 -14.40 7.33
N ARG A 524 17.10 -14.29 6.07
CA ARG A 524 18.44 -14.73 5.62
C ARG A 524 19.26 -13.51 5.15
N PRO A 525 20.61 -13.55 5.16
CA PRO A 525 21.43 -12.44 4.65
C PRO A 525 21.14 -12.05 3.20
N ALA A 526 20.66 -13.00 2.39
CA ALA A 526 20.21 -12.76 1.01
C ALA A 526 18.87 -12.01 0.89
N ALA A 527 18.02 -12.04 1.92
CA ALA A 527 16.74 -11.32 1.93
C ALA A 527 16.94 -9.81 2.18
N PRO A 528 15.93 -8.97 1.90
CA PRO A 528 15.96 -7.56 2.28
C PRO A 528 16.04 -7.37 3.80
N ARG A 529 16.77 -6.35 4.25
CA ARG A 529 16.73 -5.89 5.66
C ARG A 529 15.45 -5.14 5.99
N MET A 530 14.73 -4.65 4.99
CA MET A 530 13.43 -4.01 5.19
C MET A 530 12.46 -4.28 4.03
N VAL A 531 11.19 -4.46 4.35
CA VAL A 531 10.09 -4.57 3.38
C VAL A 531 9.07 -3.49 3.70
N VAL A 532 8.76 -2.65 2.71
CA VAL A 532 7.88 -1.49 2.88
C VAL A 532 6.62 -1.61 2.05
N THR A 533 5.48 -1.36 2.68
CA THR A 533 4.21 -1.10 1.99
C THR A 533 3.73 0.29 2.38
N ASN A 534 3.19 1.09 1.45
CA ASN A 534 2.57 2.37 1.79
C ASN A 534 1.27 2.57 1.01
N GLY A 535 0.17 2.76 1.75
CA GLY A 535 -1.12 3.09 1.15
C GLY A 535 -1.85 1.92 0.50
N LEU A 536 -1.37 0.69 0.65
CA LEU A 536 -2.02 -0.47 0.04
C LEU A 536 -3.43 -0.65 0.63
N MET A 537 -4.43 -0.61 -0.25
CA MET A 537 -5.85 -0.75 0.07
C MET A 537 -6.45 -1.90 -0.74
N ILE A 538 -7.54 -2.48 -0.24
CA ILE A 538 -8.44 -3.27 -1.08
C ILE A 538 -8.99 -2.32 -2.18
N PRO A 539 -8.95 -2.66 -3.48
CA PRO A 539 -9.21 -1.71 -4.58
C PRO A 539 -10.50 -0.89 -4.44
N ASN A 540 -11.62 -1.53 -4.09
CA ASN A 540 -12.93 -0.87 -3.88
C ASN A 540 -12.95 0.16 -2.74
N TYR A 541 -11.93 0.18 -1.89
CA TYR A 541 -11.75 1.13 -0.77
C TYR A 541 -10.61 2.12 -1.03
N SER A 542 -9.96 2.06 -2.20
CA SER A 542 -8.81 2.89 -2.56
C SER A 542 -9.20 4.29 -3.08
N MET A 543 -10.29 4.87 -2.58
CA MET A 543 -10.74 6.23 -2.93
C MET A 543 -10.15 7.28 -1.96
N ARG A 544 -9.91 8.51 -2.44
CA ARG A 544 -9.30 9.61 -1.65
C ARG A 544 -9.99 9.87 -0.29
N ALA A 545 -11.33 9.84 -0.24
CA ALA A 545 -12.07 10.04 1.01
C ALA A 545 -11.81 8.94 2.08
N GLN A 546 -11.49 7.71 1.65
CA GLN A 546 -11.11 6.63 2.55
C GLN A 546 -9.63 6.75 2.98
N TYR A 547 -8.76 7.26 2.10
CA TYR A 547 -7.41 7.68 2.49
C TYR A 547 -7.44 8.74 3.59
N ASP A 548 -8.20 9.83 3.41
CA ASP A 548 -8.23 10.94 4.39
C ASP A 548 -8.67 10.43 5.78
N LYS A 549 -9.75 9.62 5.81
CA LYS A 549 -10.20 8.89 7.02
C LYS A 549 -9.12 7.99 7.63
N ALA A 550 -8.52 7.11 6.82
CA ALA A 550 -7.55 6.13 7.29
C ALA A 550 -6.20 6.74 7.72
N TYR A 551 -5.80 7.86 7.11
CA TYR A 551 -4.64 8.65 7.50
C TYR A 551 -4.87 9.30 8.86
N ALA A 552 -5.97 10.06 9.03
CA ALA A 552 -6.32 10.70 10.30
C ALA A 552 -6.49 9.69 11.45
N MET A 553 -7.00 8.48 11.17
CA MET A 553 -7.09 7.38 12.14
C MET A 553 -5.77 6.66 12.44
N GLY A 554 -4.65 7.01 11.79
CA GLY A 554 -3.36 6.36 12.03
C GLY A 554 -3.24 4.93 11.49
N ASN A 555 -3.96 4.62 10.40
CA ASN A 555 -4.03 3.28 9.79
C ASN A 555 -3.28 3.17 8.44
N THR A 556 -3.01 4.29 7.75
CA THR A 556 -2.31 4.27 6.46
C THR A 556 -1.54 5.58 6.21
N GLN A 557 -0.73 5.63 5.16
CA GLN A 557 -0.07 6.86 4.69
C GLN A 557 0.11 6.85 3.18
N TYR A 558 0.20 8.04 2.59
CA TYR A 558 0.61 8.18 1.20
C TYR A 558 2.13 8.28 1.12
N GLY A 559 2.78 7.22 0.65
CA GLY A 559 4.24 7.16 0.52
C GLY A 559 4.80 7.86 -0.73
N GLN A 560 3.95 8.43 -1.59
CA GLN A 560 4.30 8.92 -2.94
C GLN A 560 5.08 7.80 -3.68
N MET A 561 6.21 8.14 -4.30
CA MET A 561 7.19 7.22 -4.84
C MET A 561 8.34 7.11 -3.83
N THR A 562 9.19 8.13 -3.71
CA THR A 562 10.45 8.03 -2.96
C THR A 562 10.42 8.59 -1.54
N ALA A 563 9.26 9.08 -1.07
CA ALA A 563 9.09 9.62 0.29
C ALA A 563 8.98 8.49 1.33
N GLY A 564 8.03 7.59 1.13
CA GLY A 564 7.79 6.44 2.01
C GLY A 564 8.73 5.24 1.78
N SER A 565 9.52 5.24 0.69
CA SER A 565 10.53 4.22 0.38
C SER A 565 11.95 4.67 0.65
N TYR A 566 12.12 5.87 1.23
CA TYR A 566 13.40 6.37 1.76
C TYR A 566 14.48 6.50 0.69
N CYS A 567 14.17 7.15 -0.45
CA CYS A 567 15.15 7.36 -1.52
C CYS A 567 14.99 8.68 -2.29
N TYR A 568 14.44 9.71 -1.66
CA TYR A 568 14.40 11.05 -2.24
C TYR A 568 15.75 11.76 -2.04
N ILE A 569 16.23 12.45 -3.08
CA ILE A 569 17.59 13.01 -3.16
C ILE A 569 17.57 14.52 -3.50
N GLY A 570 16.52 15.20 -3.05
CA GLY A 570 16.21 16.55 -3.49
C GLY A 570 15.72 16.59 -4.95
N PRO A 571 15.61 17.80 -5.53
CA PRO A 571 14.87 18.00 -6.77
C PRO A 571 15.67 17.70 -8.05
N GLN A 572 16.95 17.32 -7.94
CA GLN A 572 17.79 16.92 -9.08
C GLN A 572 17.17 15.80 -9.93
N GLY A 573 16.36 14.93 -9.32
CA GLY A 573 15.61 13.88 -10.02
C GLY A 573 14.64 14.42 -11.07
N ILE A 574 13.95 15.53 -10.76
CA ILE A 574 13.01 16.17 -11.68
C ILE A 574 13.77 16.98 -12.73
N VAL A 575 14.84 17.70 -12.36
CA VAL A 575 15.68 18.44 -13.32
C VAL A 575 16.25 17.48 -14.38
N HIS A 576 16.73 16.30 -13.97
CA HIS A 576 17.19 15.26 -14.89
C HIS A 576 16.08 14.76 -15.82
N GLY A 577 14.97 14.26 -15.26
CA GLY A 577 13.85 13.71 -16.03
C GLY A 577 13.26 14.71 -17.03
N THR A 578 13.18 15.99 -16.66
CA THR A 578 12.75 17.07 -17.57
C THR A 578 13.78 17.39 -18.63
N THR A 579 15.08 17.31 -18.33
CA THR A 579 16.13 17.47 -19.35
C THR A 579 16.02 16.37 -20.41
N ILE A 580 15.89 15.11 -19.98
CA ILE A 580 15.69 13.97 -20.89
C ILE A 580 14.40 14.12 -21.71
N THR A 581 13.30 14.57 -21.08
CA THR A 581 12.02 14.78 -21.78
C THR A 581 12.14 15.84 -22.88
N VAL A 582 12.75 17.00 -22.59
CA VAL A 582 12.90 18.10 -23.57
C VAL A 582 13.88 17.75 -24.69
N LEU A 583 15.01 17.09 -24.39
CA LEU A 583 15.94 16.59 -25.41
C LEU A 583 15.26 15.59 -26.37
N ASN A 584 14.49 14.64 -25.83
CA ASN A 584 13.79 13.67 -26.65
C ASN A 584 12.58 14.29 -27.39
N ALA A 585 11.90 15.30 -26.84
CA ALA A 585 10.89 16.08 -27.56
C ALA A 585 11.49 16.82 -28.78
N CYS A 586 12.67 17.43 -28.62
CA CYS A 586 13.38 18.09 -29.72
C CYS A 586 13.73 17.11 -30.86
N ARG A 587 14.27 15.93 -30.54
CA ARG A 587 14.53 14.89 -31.55
C ARG A 587 13.25 14.32 -32.18
N LYS A 588 12.27 13.92 -31.37
CA LYS A 588 11.06 13.22 -31.86
C LYS A 588 10.14 14.13 -32.65
N TYR A 589 9.91 15.36 -32.18
CA TYR A 589 8.91 16.25 -32.78
C TYR A 589 9.49 17.28 -33.76
N LEU A 590 10.73 17.73 -33.54
CA LEU A 590 11.37 18.77 -34.35
C LEU A 590 12.52 18.23 -35.23
N GLN A 591 12.92 16.98 -35.03
CA GLN A 591 14.04 16.33 -35.74
C GLN A 591 15.37 17.10 -35.56
N ARG A 592 15.58 17.67 -34.37
CA ARG A 592 16.77 18.46 -34.00
C ARG A 592 17.60 17.78 -32.91
N GLU A 593 18.90 17.60 -33.18
CA GLU A 593 19.92 17.29 -32.16
C GLU A 593 20.45 18.57 -31.48
N ASP A 594 20.65 19.65 -32.26
CA ASP A 594 20.95 20.98 -31.71
C ASP A 594 19.65 21.69 -31.33
N THR A 595 19.46 21.87 -30.04
CA THR A 595 18.23 22.38 -29.43
C THR A 595 18.14 23.91 -29.41
N ARG A 596 19.25 24.61 -29.67
CA ARG A 596 19.34 26.07 -29.54
C ARG A 596 18.35 26.79 -30.47
N GLY A 597 17.78 27.90 -30.00
CA GLY A 597 16.74 28.64 -30.71
C GLY A 597 15.35 27.97 -30.70
N THR A 598 15.20 26.77 -30.13
CA THR A 598 13.89 26.16 -29.86
C THR A 598 13.27 26.77 -28.61
N VAL A 599 11.99 27.10 -28.65
CA VAL A 599 11.26 27.65 -27.50
C VAL A 599 10.36 26.57 -26.87
N TYR A 600 10.53 26.37 -25.56
CA TYR A 600 9.71 25.51 -24.71
C TYR A 600 8.93 26.35 -23.70
N VAL A 601 7.59 26.30 -23.77
CA VAL A 601 6.69 27.03 -22.86
C VAL A 601 5.97 26.04 -21.94
N SER A 602 5.96 26.32 -20.64
CA SER A 602 5.25 25.53 -19.63
C SER A 602 4.79 26.41 -18.45
N SER A 603 4.36 25.78 -17.36
CA SER A 603 3.75 26.42 -16.19
C SER A 603 4.20 25.84 -14.85
N GLY A 604 4.09 26.66 -13.81
CA GLY A 604 4.36 26.31 -12.43
C GLY A 604 5.85 26.38 -12.05
N LEU A 605 6.14 27.07 -10.95
CA LEU A 605 7.46 27.14 -10.31
C LEU A 605 7.46 26.55 -8.89
N GLY A 606 6.39 25.82 -8.54
CA GLY A 606 6.24 25.05 -7.31
C GLY A 606 7.29 23.94 -7.13
N GLY A 607 7.10 23.07 -6.14
CA GLY A 607 8.14 22.13 -5.66
C GLY A 607 8.87 21.35 -6.75
N MET A 608 8.12 20.66 -7.63
CA MET A 608 8.65 19.89 -8.76
C MET A 608 8.75 20.74 -10.05
N SER A 609 7.70 21.51 -10.38
CA SER A 609 7.62 22.26 -11.64
C SER A 609 8.63 23.40 -11.77
N GLY A 610 9.14 23.91 -10.65
CA GLY A 610 10.28 24.84 -10.64
C GLY A 610 11.57 24.30 -11.23
N ALA A 611 11.70 22.98 -11.45
CA ALA A 611 12.82 22.37 -12.15
C ALA A 611 12.83 22.64 -13.67
N GLN A 612 11.69 22.99 -14.27
CA GLN A 612 11.56 23.13 -15.73
C GLN A 612 12.44 24.23 -16.35
N PRO A 613 12.52 25.46 -15.79
CA PRO A 613 13.50 26.47 -16.18
C PRO A 613 14.93 25.92 -16.31
N LYS A 614 15.43 25.28 -15.25
CA LYS A 614 16.80 24.77 -15.17
C LYS A 614 17.03 23.61 -16.13
N ALA A 615 16.06 22.71 -16.26
CA ALA A 615 16.09 21.62 -17.23
C ALA A 615 16.10 22.14 -18.68
N GLY A 616 15.40 23.23 -18.97
CA GLY A 616 15.44 23.90 -20.26
C GLY A 616 16.84 24.43 -20.60
N VAL A 617 17.50 25.10 -19.65
CA VAL A 617 18.89 25.57 -19.78
C VAL A 617 19.85 24.41 -20.04
N ILE A 618 19.77 23.32 -19.26
CA ILE A 618 20.65 22.14 -19.45
C ILE A 618 20.36 21.46 -20.80
N SER A 619 19.10 21.43 -21.23
CA SER A 619 18.69 20.95 -22.56
C SER A 619 19.19 21.84 -23.70
N GLY A 620 19.47 23.12 -23.46
CA GLY A 620 19.91 24.09 -24.46
C GLY A 620 18.77 24.81 -25.19
N VAL A 621 17.56 24.83 -24.62
CA VAL A 621 16.40 25.53 -25.18
C VAL A 621 16.18 26.89 -24.52
N ILE A 622 15.33 27.71 -25.15
CA ILE A 622 14.74 28.90 -24.52
C ILE A 622 13.53 28.41 -23.72
N SER A 623 13.59 28.47 -22.40
CA SER A 623 12.51 28.02 -21.53
C SER A 623 11.69 29.20 -21.03
N VAL A 624 10.37 29.12 -21.14
CA VAL A 624 9.44 30.10 -20.56
C VAL A 624 8.50 29.36 -19.62
N THR A 625 8.46 29.76 -18.34
CA THR A 625 7.57 29.15 -17.35
C THR A 625 6.69 30.21 -16.72
N ALA A 626 5.37 30.08 -16.90
CA ALA A 626 4.40 30.98 -16.27
C ALA A 626 4.08 30.56 -14.83
N GLU A 627 4.06 31.51 -13.90
CA GLU A 627 3.69 31.30 -12.50
C GLU A 627 2.95 32.53 -11.94
N VAL A 628 1.88 32.29 -11.19
CA VAL A 628 1.04 33.32 -10.56
C VAL A 628 1.50 33.69 -9.16
N ASP A 629 2.19 32.79 -8.46
CA ASP A 629 2.76 33.06 -7.14
C ASP A 629 4.13 33.75 -7.26
N GLY A 630 4.14 35.07 -7.01
CA GLY A 630 5.37 35.86 -6.98
C GLY A 630 6.42 35.37 -5.97
N ALA A 631 6.03 34.65 -4.90
CA ALA A 631 6.97 34.04 -3.97
C ALA A 631 7.68 32.83 -4.59
N ALA A 632 6.97 32.00 -5.35
CA ALA A 632 7.55 30.90 -6.12
C ALA A 632 8.50 31.42 -7.22
N VAL A 633 8.09 32.43 -8.00
CA VAL A 633 8.95 33.11 -9.00
C VAL A 633 10.25 33.60 -8.37
N LYS A 634 10.14 34.41 -7.30
CA LYS A 634 11.28 34.97 -6.58
C LYS A 634 12.23 33.86 -6.09
N LYS A 635 11.69 32.81 -5.48
CA LYS A 635 12.48 31.69 -4.94
C LYS A 635 13.28 30.97 -6.02
N ARG A 636 12.74 30.77 -7.23
CA ARG A 636 13.47 30.08 -8.32
C ARG A 636 14.52 30.96 -8.98
N HIS A 637 14.28 32.26 -9.05
CA HIS A 637 15.29 33.23 -9.49
C HIS A 637 16.44 33.35 -8.48
N GLU A 638 16.16 33.45 -7.18
CA GLU A 638 17.18 33.46 -6.12
C GLU A 638 18.01 32.16 -6.04
N GLN A 639 17.47 31.04 -6.53
CA GLN A 639 18.16 29.75 -6.66
C GLN A 639 19.06 29.64 -7.91
N GLY A 640 19.06 30.62 -8.83
CA GLY A 640 19.75 30.48 -10.13
C GLY A 640 19.16 29.37 -11.01
N TRP A 641 17.87 29.11 -10.83
CA TRP A 641 17.10 28.15 -11.63
C TRP A 641 16.32 28.83 -12.75
N VAL A 642 15.92 30.08 -12.53
CA VAL A 642 15.38 31.03 -13.50
C VAL A 642 16.43 32.11 -13.71
N ASP A 643 16.77 32.43 -14.96
CA ASP A 643 17.75 33.47 -15.30
C ASP A 643 17.11 34.87 -15.35
N GLU A 644 15.87 34.97 -15.82
CA GLU A 644 15.15 36.24 -16.01
C GLU A 644 13.71 36.17 -15.54
N VAL A 645 13.17 37.29 -15.03
CA VAL A 645 11.77 37.41 -14.59
C VAL A 645 11.11 38.56 -15.36
N VAL A 646 9.96 38.29 -15.98
CA VAL A 646 9.17 39.27 -16.74
C VAL A 646 7.71 39.24 -16.28
N SER A 647 7.18 40.40 -15.89
CA SER A 647 5.76 40.53 -15.48
C SER A 647 4.87 41.16 -16.56
N ASP A 648 5.47 41.86 -17.54
CA ASP A 648 4.74 42.45 -18.66
C ASP A 648 4.64 41.45 -19.83
N LEU A 649 3.44 41.29 -20.36
CA LEU A 649 3.12 40.24 -21.32
C LEU A 649 3.72 40.52 -22.70
N ASP A 650 3.70 41.78 -23.16
CA ASP A 650 4.29 42.15 -24.46
C ASP A 650 5.82 42.15 -24.38
N ALA A 651 6.41 42.59 -23.27
CA ALA A 651 7.84 42.44 -23.01
C ALA A 651 8.28 40.96 -23.02
N CYS A 652 7.45 40.05 -22.51
CA CYS A 652 7.72 38.61 -22.56
C CYS A 652 7.76 38.09 -24.00
N VAL A 653 6.77 38.45 -24.83
CA VAL A 653 6.72 38.11 -26.27
C VAL A 653 7.94 38.67 -27.02
N VAL A 654 8.31 39.92 -26.77
CA VAL A 654 9.53 40.54 -27.35
C VAL A 654 10.78 39.78 -26.93
N ARG A 655 10.92 39.46 -25.63
CA ARG A 655 12.09 38.75 -25.08
C ARG A 655 12.27 37.35 -25.68
N ILE A 656 11.16 36.62 -25.90
CA ILE A 656 11.16 35.31 -26.58
C ILE A 656 11.71 35.46 -28.01
N ARG A 657 11.19 36.44 -28.77
CA ARG A 657 11.61 36.70 -30.16
C ARG A 657 13.09 37.10 -30.24
N GLU A 658 13.59 37.88 -29.29
CA GLU A 658 15.02 38.21 -29.18
C GLU A 658 15.90 37.00 -28.83
N ALA A 659 15.49 36.16 -27.87
CA ALA A 659 16.21 34.95 -27.51
C ALA A 659 16.35 34.02 -28.72
N LYS A 660 15.24 33.84 -29.45
CA LYS A 660 15.12 33.01 -30.64
C LYS A 660 16.03 33.50 -31.76
N ALA A 661 16.00 34.80 -32.06
CA ALA A 661 16.85 35.41 -33.09
C ALA A 661 18.36 35.26 -32.84
N LYS A 662 18.78 35.18 -31.57
CA LYS A 662 20.19 35.04 -31.16
C LYS A 662 20.61 33.60 -30.88
N ASN A 663 19.68 32.64 -30.89
CA ASN A 663 19.88 31.26 -30.42
C ASN A 663 20.42 31.19 -28.98
N GLU A 664 19.91 32.06 -28.10
CA GLU A 664 20.26 32.06 -26.68
C GLU A 664 19.79 30.78 -25.98
N VAL A 665 20.47 30.42 -24.88
CA VAL A 665 20.01 29.44 -23.91
C VAL A 665 19.69 30.21 -22.64
N VAL A 666 18.41 30.32 -22.30
CA VAL A 666 17.92 31.19 -21.22
C VAL A 666 16.60 30.65 -20.68
N SER A 667 16.39 30.82 -19.38
CA SER A 667 15.14 30.54 -18.69
C SER A 667 14.45 31.80 -18.19
N ILE A 668 13.21 31.98 -18.62
CA ILE A 668 12.39 33.17 -18.39
C ILE A 668 11.17 32.75 -17.55
N ALA A 669 11.01 33.30 -16.36
CA ALA A 669 9.76 33.21 -15.61
C ALA A 669 8.81 34.33 -16.05
N TYR A 670 7.62 33.98 -16.54
CA TYR A 670 6.54 34.93 -16.71
C TYR A 670 5.73 34.99 -15.41
N HIS A 671 5.76 36.13 -14.71
CA HIS A 671 4.97 36.34 -13.51
C HIS A 671 3.55 36.76 -13.90
N GLY A 672 2.67 35.77 -14.01
CA GLY A 672 1.31 35.90 -14.52
C GLY A 672 0.68 34.53 -14.81
N ASN A 673 -0.59 34.52 -15.21
CA ASN A 673 -1.32 33.28 -15.46
C ASN A 673 -0.89 32.64 -16.80
N VAL A 674 -0.67 31.33 -16.80
CA VAL A 674 -0.29 30.57 -18.01
C VAL A 674 -1.31 30.71 -19.14
N VAL A 675 -2.61 30.80 -18.82
CA VAL A 675 -3.67 30.95 -19.83
C VAL A 675 -3.53 32.28 -20.55
N THR A 676 -3.17 33.36 -19.85
CA THR A 676 -2.90 34.67 -20.46
C THR A 676 -1.71 34.61 -21.44
N LEU A 677 -0.64 33.89 -21.06
CA LEU A 677 0.51 33.68 -21.94
C LEU A 677 0.13 32.85 -23.18
N TRP A 678 -0.63 31.77 -23.01
CA TRP A 678 -1.07 30.93 -24.13
C TRP A 678 -2.03 31.66 -25.08
N GLU A 679 -3.01 32.40 -24.55
CA GLU A 679 -3.92 33.21 -25.36
C GLU A 679 -3.14 34.25 -26.17
N ARG A 680 -2.18 34.96 -25.55
CA ARG A 680 -1.31 35.93 -26.23
C ARG A 680 -0.45 35.30 -27.33
N LEU A 681 0.15 34.14 -27.07
CA LEU A 681 0.98 33.43 -28.05
C LEU A 681 0.14 32.92 -29.23
N ALA A 682 -1.09 32.45 -28.98
CA ALA A 682 -2.04 32.09 -30.03
C ALA A 682 -2.44 33.32 -30.88
N ASP A 683 -2.69 34.46 -30.24
CA ASP A 683 -3.02 35.72 -30.92
C ASP A 683 -1.84 36.23 -31.78
N GLU A 684 -0.59 36.16 -31.30
CA GLU A 684 0.60 36.47 -32.13
C GLU A 684 0.67 35.55 -33.36
N ALA A 685 0.52 34.23 -33.17
CA ALA A 685 0.63 33.24 -34.24
C ALA A 685 -0.49 33.36 -35.29
N GLU A 686 -1.66 33.89 -34.91
CA GLU A 686 -2.73 34.20 -35.85
C GLU A 686 -2.54 35.56 -36.54
N ALA A 687 -2.04 36.58 -35.84
CA ALA A 687 -1.83 37.92 -36.38
C ALA A 687 -0.61 38.05 -37.30
N THR A 688 0.45 37.26 -37.06
CA THR A 688 1.75 37.38 -37.75
C THR A 688 2.14 36.17 -38.59
N ASP A 689 1.43 35.04 -38.42
CA ASP A 689 1.81 33.70 -38.92
C ASP A 689 3.16 33.17 -38.38
N GLU A 690 3.76 33.85 -37.39
CA GLU A 690 4.99 33.43 -36.71
C GLU A 690 4.68 32.50 -35.53
N ILE A 691 5.19 31.25 -35.58
CA ILE A 691 5.16 30.36 -34.43
C ILE A 691 6.33 30.64 -33.49
N LEU A 692 6.06 31.39 -32.42
CA LEU A 692 7.05 31.71 -31.39
C LEU A 692 7.42 30.49 -30.52
N VAL A 693 6.48 29.56 -30.31
CA VAL A 693 6.62 28.38 -29.44
C VAL A 693 6.51 27.06 -30.22
N GLU A 694 7.61 26.31 -30.29
CA GLU A 694 7.62 24.97 -30.88
C GLU A 694 7.07 23.88 -29.93
N LEU A 695 7.45 23.95 -28.66
CA LEU A 695 7.18 22.92 -27.65
C LEU A 695 6.35 23.49 -26.49
N GLY A 696 5.26 22.82 -26.13
CA GLY A 696 4.35 23.24 -25.07
C GLY A 696 4.02 22.13 -24.06
N SER A 697 3.85 22.50 -22.80
CA SER A 697 3.46 21.59 -21.72
C SER A 697 2.71 22.35 -20.61
N ASP A 698 2.19 21.63 -19.62
CA ASP A 698 1.71 22.21 -18.36
C ASP A 698 2.21 21.37 -17.17
N GLN A 699 2.61 22.03 -16.07
CA GLN A 699 2.95 21.36 -14.81
C GLN A 699 2.39 22.12 -13.58
N THR A 700 1.18 22.68 -13.73
CA THR A 700 0.35 23.09 -12.58
C THR A 700 -0.10 21.87 -11.76
N SER A 701 -0.66 22.05 -10.56
CA SER A 701 -1.00 20.96 -9.65
C SER A 701 -2.44 20.46 -9.82
N LEU A 702 -2.80 20.04 -11.05
CA LEU A 702 -4.16 19.60 -11.43
C LEU A 702 -4.59 18.23 -10.86
N HIS A 703 -3.75 17.56 -10.07
CA HIS A 703 -4.18 16.50 -9.15
C HIS A 703 -5.00 17.03 -7.95
N ASN A 704 -5.00 18.35 -7.72
CA ASN A 704 -5.77 19.01 -6.67
C ASN A 704 -6.28 20.40 -7.14
N PRO A 705 -7.10 20.46 -8.20
CA PRO A 705 -7.40 21.69 -8.94
C PRO A 705 -8.06 22.78 -8.08
N TYR A 706 -8.95 22.38 -7.15
CA TYR A 706 -9.82 23.29 -6.41
C TYR A 706 -9.27 23.76 -5.06
N ASN A 707 -8.12 23.23 -4.60
CA ASN A 707 -7.49 23.59 -3.31
C ASN A 707 -6.09 24.18 -3.53
N GLY A 708 -6.00 25.20 -4.39
CA GLY A 708 -4.76 25.94 -4.68
C GLY A 708 -3.78 25.22 -5.61
N GLY A 709 -4.21 24.15 -6.29
CA GLY A 709 -3.41 23.46 -7.30
C GLY A 709 -3.43 24.12 -8.68
N TYR A 710 -4.51 24.84 -9.00
CA TYR A 710 -4.67 25.60 -10.24
C TYR A 710 -5.38 26.93 -9.96
N TYR A 711 -4.97 28.00 -10.63
CA TYR A 711 -5.45 29.37 -10.38
C TYR A 711 -6.19 29.88 -11.62
N PRO A 712 -7.47 30.28 -11.50
CA PRO A 712 -8.27 30.70 -12.64
C PRO A 712 -7.78 32.05 -13.20
N VAL A 713 -7.68 32.14 -14.53
CA VAL A 713 -7.22 33.33 -15.27
C VAL A 713 -8.08 34.59 -15.05
N GLN A 714 -9.30 34.41 -14.55
CA GLN A 714 -10.26 35.46 -14.24
C GLN A 714 -9.95 36.25 -12.96
N LEU A 715 -9.05 35.75 -12.10
CA LEU A 715 -8.72 36.30 -10.78
C LEU A 715 -7.22 36.56 -10.64
N THR A 716 -6.81 37.47 -9.74
CA THR A 716 -5.42 37.49 -9.25
C THR A 716 -5.13 36.29 -8.35
N PHE A 717 -3.86 36.09 -7.98
CA PHE A 717 -3.46 35.08 -7.01
C PHE A 717 -4.11 35.30 -5.63
N GLU A 718 -4.10 36.54 -5.13
CA GLU A 718 -4.69 36.92 -3.84
C GLU A 718 -6.22 36.80 -3.86
N GLU A 719 -6.86 37.22 -4.97
CA GLU A 719 -8.30 37.04 -5.15
C GLU A 719 -8.68 35.57 -5.21
N SER A 720 -7.87 34.73 -5.86
CA SER A 720 -8.06 33.28 -5.90
C SER A 720 -7.97 32.66 -4.52
N GLN A 721 -6.97 33.02 -3.70
CA GLN A 721 -6.85 32.52 -2.32
C GLN A 721 -8.07 32.91 -1.46
N ARG A 722 -8.58 34.14 -1.62
CA ARG A 722 -9.80 34.57 -0.96
C ARG A 722 -11.03 33.79 -1.45
N VAL A 723 -11.30 33.75 -2.76
CA VAL A 723 -12.51 33.08 -3.29
C VAL A 723 -12.50 31.58 -3.02
N MET A 724 -11.34 30.93 -3.05
CA MET A 724 -11.18 29.51 -2.69
C MET A 724 -11.60 29.18 -1.26
N SER A 725 -11.54 30.15 -0.33
CA SER A 725 -11.93 29.96 1.07
C SER A 725 -13.32 30.52 1.39
N GLU A 726 -13.72 31.65 0.78
CA GLU A 726 -15.02 32.30 0.99
C GLU A 726 -16.16 31.64 0.17
N ASP A 727 -15.87 31.15 -1.04
CA ASP A 727 -16.84 30.58 -1.98
C ASP A 727 -16.20 29.47 -2.85
N PRO A 728 -15.96 28.26 -2.28
CA PRO A 728 -15.28 27.17 -2.98
C PRO A 728 -16.02 26.70 -4.24
N ALA A 729 -17.36 26.79 -4.25
CA ALA A 729 -18.18 26.42 -5.40
C ALA A 729 -17.90 27.34 -6.60
N ARG A 730 -17.92 28.66 -6.38
CA ARG A 730 -17.54 29.63 -7.41
C ARG A 730 -16.08 29.51 -7.82
N PHE A 731 -15.17 29.19 -6.89
CA PHE A 731 -13.77 28.93 -7.23
C PHE A 731 -13.65 27.75 -8.21
N GLN A 732 -14.36 26.65 -7.95
CA GLN A 732 -14.42 25.50 -8.83
C GLN A 732 -14.98 25.84 -10.23
N GLU A 733 -16.07 26.61 -10.32
CA GLU A 733 -16.63 27.06 -11.60
C GLU A 733 -15.62 27.86 -12.43
N LEU A 734 -14.92 28.81 -11.80
CA LEU A 734 -13.89 29.64 -12.44
C LEU A 734 -12.67 28.81 -12.88
N VAL A 735 -12.22 27.85 -12.08
CA VAL A 735 -11.15 26.91 -12.45
C VAL A 735 -11.53 26.12 -13.70
N GLN A 736 -12.76 25.60 -13.77
CA GLN A 736 -13.26 24.87 -14.94
C GLN A 736 -13.38 25.77 -16.19
N GLU A 737 -13.78 27.03 -16.03
CA GLU A 737 -13.79 28.00 -17.13
C GLU A 737 -12.38 28.31 -17.65
N SER A 738 -11.43 28.53 -16.74
CA SER A 738 -10.02 28.74 -17.06
C SER A 738 -9.41 27.53 -17.77
N LEU A 739 -9.74 26.30 -17.37
CA LEU A 739 -9.29 25.08 -18.06
C LEU A 739 -9.84 24.97 -19.50
N ARG A 740 -11.10 25.36 -19.74
CA ARG A 740 -11.67 25.43 -21.10
C ARG A 740 -10.92 26.43 -21.97
N ARG A 741 -10.62 27.63 -21.45
CA ARG A 741 -9.81 28.66 -22.15
C ARG A 741 -8.38 28.20 -22.44
N HIS A 742 -7.74 27.57 -21.46
CA HIS A 742 -6.41 26.98 -21.60
C HIS A 742 -6.37 25.99 -22.78
N ALA A 743 -7.29 25.02 -22.82
CA ALA A 743 -7.37 24.06 -23.91
C ALA A 743 -7.65 24.71 -25.29
N ILE A 744 -8.47 25.77 -25.35
CA ILE A 744 -8.71 26.51 -26.59
C ILE A 744 -7.42 27.14 -27.12
N ALA A 745 -6.62 27.78 -26.27
CA ALA A 745 -5.36 28.39 -26.68
C ALA A 745 -4.32 27.33 -27.14
N ILE A 746 -4.23 26.20 -26.44
CA ILE A 746 -3.41 25.05 -26.88
C ILE A 746 -3.90 24.50 -28.23
N ASN A 747 -5.21 24.36 -28.44
CA ASN A 747 -5.78 23.90 -29.71
C ASN A 747 -5.42 24.84 -30.88
N ARG A 748 -5.49 26.17 -30.68
CA ARG A 748 -5.09 27.18 -31.68
C ARG A 748 -3.61 27.06 -32.07
N LEU A 749 -2.72 27.01 -31.09
CA LEU A 749 -1.28 26.88 -31.31
C LEU A 749 -0.88 25.53 -31.91
N ALA A 750 -1.51 24.44 -31.48
CA ALA A 750 -1.27 23.11 -32.05
C ALA A 750 -1.70 23.04 -33.54
N ALA A 751 -2.79 23.70 -33.92
CA ALA A 751 -3.20 23.82 -35.32
C ALA A 751 -2.20 24.62 -36.18
N LYS A 752 -1.42 25.53 -35.57
CA LYS A 752 -0.29 26.24 -36.19
C LYS A 752 1.04 25.44 -36.19
N GLY A 753 1.08 24.27 -35.56
CA GLY A 753 2.24 23.38 -35.56
C GLY A 753 2.95 23.22 -34.21
N MET A 754 2.49 23.85 -33.13
CA MET A 754 3.04 23.65 -31.78
C MET A 754 2.83 22.19 -31.33
N ARG A 755 3.80 21.64 -30.61
CA ARG A 755 3.75 20.27 -30.10
C ARG A 755 3.52 20.31 -28.59
N PHE A 756 2.28 20.00 -28.20
CA PHE A 756 1.85 19.98 -26.80
C PHE A 756 1.79 18.55 -26.25
N TRP A 757 2.15 18.38 -24.97
CA TRP A 757 1.97 17.14 -24.22
C TRP A 757 1.59 17.40 -22.75
N ASP A 758 0.92 16.45 -22.11
CA ASP A 758 0.61 16.48 -20.67
C ASP A 758 1.81 16.00 -19.84
N TYR A 759 2.21 16.72 -18.81
CA TYR A 759 3.40 16.38 -17.99
C TYR A 759 3.11 15.37 -16.87
N GLY A 760 2.02 14.62 -16.95
CA GLY A 760 1.58 13.68 -15.91
C GLY A 760 1.04 14.40 -14.68
N ASN A 761 0.41 15.56 -14.87
CA ASN A 761 -0.18 16.38 -13.82
C ASN A 761 -1.73 16.36 -13.79
N SER A 762 -2.33 15.57 -14.69
CA SER A 762 -3.79 15.42 -14.90
C SER A 762 -4.45 16.60 -15.62
N PHE A 763 -3.70 17.41 -16.38
CA PHE A 763 -4.26 18.53 -17.16
C PHE A 763 -5.34 18.06 -18.15
N LEU A 764 -5.06 17.07 -19.00
CA LEU A 764 -6.02 16.61 -20.00
C LEU A 764 -7.28 16.01 -19.36
N LEU A 765 -7.12 15.34 -18.22
CA LEU A 765 -8.23 14.73 -17.47
C LEU A 765 -9.14 15.79 -16.82
N GLU A 766 -8.58 16.77 -16.10
CA GLU A 766 -9.38 17.84 -15.50
C GLU A 766 -9.97 18.78 -16.56
N ALA A 767 -9.26 19.03 -17.67
CA ALA A 767 -9.80 19.75 -18.81
C ALA A 767 -11.01 19.01 -19.43
N GLN A 768 -10.93 17.69 -19.62
CA GLN A 768 -12.06 16.87 -20.07
C GLN A 768 -13.23 16.91 -19.09
N ARG A 769 -12.97 16.80 -17.78
CA ARG A 769 -13.98 16.93 -16.72
C ARG A 769 -14.66 18.31 -16.71
N ALA A 770 -13.90 19.36 -17.04
CA ALA A 770 -14.40 20.73 -17.22
C ALA A 770 -15.14 20.96 -18.56
N GLY A 771 -15.27 19.94 -19.43
CA GLY A 771 -15.92 20.04 -20.73
C GLY A 771 -15.09 20.73 -21.81
N ALA A 772 -13.76 20.71 -21.69
CA ALA A 772 -12.85 21.26 -22.69
C ALA A 772 -12.66 20.32 -23.90
N ASP A 773 -12.36 20.91 -25.06
CA ASP A 773 -12.19 20.21 -26.32
C ASP A 773 -10.80 19.55 -26.46
N VAL A 774 -10.54 18.56 -25.61
CA VAL A 774 -9.26 17.81 -25.50
C VAL A 774 -9.35 16.34 -25.97
N LEU A 775 -10.53 15.85 -26.33
CA LEU A 775 -10.77 14.49 -26.84
C LEU A 775 -10.65 14.39 -28.36
N ARG A 776 -10.26 13.23 -28.89
CA ARG A 776 -10.22 12.99 -30.33
C ARG A 776 -11.65 12.99 -30.92
N PRO A 777 -11.83 13.43 -32.18
CA PRO A 777 -13.15 13.44 -32.82
C PRO A 777 -13.83 12.06 -32.75
N GLY A 778 -15.07 12.04 -32.28
CA GLY A 778 -15.90 10.84 -32.17
C GLY A 778 -15.72 10.04 -30.87
N VAL A 779 -14.71 10.32 -30.05
CA VAL A 779 -14.53 9.69 -28.72
C VAL A 779 -15.47 10.35 -27.72
N LYS A 780 -16.21 9.57 -26.95
CA LYS A 780 -17.10 10.08 -25.91
C LYS A 780 -16.39 10.25 -24.56
N PRO A 781 -16.88 11.14 -23.67
CA PRO A 781 -16.33 11.31 -22.32
C PRO A 781 -16.23 10.00 -21.52
N GLU A 782 -17.24 9.13 -21.61
CA GLU A 782 -17.26 7.83 -20.94
C GLU A 782 -16.21 6.83 -21.47
N GLU A 783 -15.84 6.93 -22.75
CA GLU A 783 -14.82 6.09 -23.39
C GLU A 783 -13.40 6.56 -23.01
N ALA A 784 -13.23 7.85 -22.69
CA ALA A 784 -11.95 8.43 -22.31
C ALA A 784 -11.45 7.98 -20.92
N ALA A 785 -12.36 7.60 -20.02
CA ALA A 785 -12.02 7.14 -18.67
C ALA A 785 -11.25 5.80 -18.65
N VAL A 786 -11.37 4.99 -19.72
CA VAL A 786 -10.79 3.65 -19.84
C VAL A 786 -9.88 3.50 -21.07
N SER A 787 -9.47 4.61 -21.69
CA SER A 787 -8.64 4.60 -22.90
C SER A 787 -7.46 5.56 -22.81
N THR A 788 -6.25 5.00 -22.88
CA THR A 788 -5.01 5.77 -22.95
C THR A 788 -4.89 6.59 -24.24
N THR A 789 -5.71 6.31 -25.26
CA THR A 789 -5.60 6.92 -26.61
C THR A 789 -6.73 7.92 -26.93
N ALA A 790 -7.58 8.25 -25.96
CA ALA A 790 -8.74 9.11 -26.14
C ALA A 790 -8.43 10.60 -26.40
N PHE A 791 -7.31 11.10 -25.89
CA PHE A 791 -6.96 12.52 -25.93
C PHE A 791 -6.29 12.94 -27.24
N LYS A 792 -6.48 14.21 -27.64
CA LYS A 792 -5.81 14.82 -28.80
C LYS A 792 -4.29 14.90 -28.63
N TYR A 793 -3.85 15.14 -27.39
CA TYR A 793 -2.45 15.28 -27.01
C TYR A 793 -2.01 14.06 -26.20
N PRO A 794 -0.77 13.58 -26.39
CA PRO A 794 -0.23 12.51 -25.56
C PRO A 794 0.19 13.03 -24.18
N SER A 795 0.35 12.13 -23.21
CA SER A 795 1.21 12.41 -22.06
C SER A 795 2.69 12.29 -22.44
N TYR A 796 3.58 12.94 -21.69
CA TYR A 796 5.02 12.84 -21.90
C TYR A 796 5.52 11.39 -21.80
N VAL A 797 4.86 10.53 -21.02
CA VAL A 797 5.21 9.10 -21.00
C VAL A 797 4.61 8.36 -22.18
N GLN A 798 3.40 8.68 -22.61
CA GLN A 798 2.77 7.98 -23.73
C GLN A 798 3.62 8.07 -25.00
N ASP A 799 4.22 9.23 -25.27
CA ASP A 799 4.92 9.48 -26.53
C ASP A 799 6.40 9.90 -26.39
N ILE A 800 6.95 10.13 -25.20
CA ILE A 800 8.39 10.43 -25.04
C ILE A 800 9.05 9.38 -24.14
N MET A 801 8.77 9.40 -22.84
CA MET A 801 9.46 8.55 -21.86
C MET A 801 9.11 7.07 -21.99
N GLY A 802 7.94 6.72 -22.52
CA GLY A 802 7.52 5.34 -22.72
C GLY A 802 8.38 4.60 -23.75
N ASP A 803 8.89 5.29 -24.77
CA ASP A 803 9.87 4.71 -25.71
C ASP A 803 11.23 4.46 -25.02
N ILE A 804 11.63 5.36 -24.11
CA ILE A 804 12.86 5.27 -23.32
C ILE A 804 12.78 4.12 -22.31
N PHE A 805 11.67 4.04 -21.55
CA PHE A 805 11.36 2.92 -20.65
C PHE A 805 11.28 1.59 -21.40
N SER A 806 10.70 1.56 -22.60
CA SER A 806 10.70 0.36 -23.43
C SER A 806 12.10 -0.10 -23.84
N LEU A 807 13.11 0.78 -23.86
CA LEU A 807 14.52 0.37 -24.04
C LEU A 807 15.21 -0.04 -22.72
N GLY A 808 14.50 -0.08 -21.60
CA GLY A 808 15.02 -0.36 -20.26
C GLY A 808 15.65 0.84 -19.55
N PHE A 809 15.78 1.99 -20.23
CA PHE A 809 16.31 3.21 -19.64
C PHE A 809 15.33 3.81 -18.65
N GLY A 810 15.80 4.11 -17.44
CA GLY A 810 15.02 4.75 -16.40
C GLY A 810 15.89 5.23 -15.24
N PRO A 811 15.31 5.88 -14.22
CA PRO A 811 16.06 6.59 -13.19
C PRO A 811 16.95 5.64 -12.41
N PHE A 812 18.25 5.82 -12.51
CA PHE A 812 19.25 5.14 -11.71
C PHE A 812 19.93 6.18 -10.83
N ARG A 813 19.77 6.07 -9.51
CA ARG A 813 20.32 7.04 -8.55
C ARG A 813 21.19 6.36 -7.51
N TRP A 814 22.11 7.12 -6.95
CA TRP A 814 22.93 6.65 -5.85
C TRP A 814 23.20 7.72 -4.80
N VAL A 815 23.60 7.28 -3.61
CA VAL A 815 23.99 8.11 -2.47
C VAL A 815 25.29 7.59 -1.87
N CYS A 816 26.28 8.46 -1.72
CA CYS A 816 27.57 8.17 -1.08
C CYS A 816 27.39 8.20 0.44
N THR A 817 27.48 7.05 1.12
CA THR A 817 27.13 6.98 2.55
C THR A 817 28.20 7.56 3.48
N SER A 818 29.35 7.96 2.94
CA SER A 818 30.38 8.76 3.62
C SER A 818 29.92 10.19 3.92
N GLY A 819 28.90 10.71 3.21
CA GLY A 819 28.56 12.13 3.25
C GLY A 819 29.67 13.04 2.73
N ASN A 820 30.67 12.48 2.02
CA ASN A 820 31.80 13.22 1.47
C ASN A 820 31.58 13.52 -0.02
N HIS A 821 31.52 14.80 -0.35
CA HIS A 821 31.34 15.30 -1.71
C HIS A 821 32.44 14.84 -2.70
N GLU A 822 33.65 14.52 -2.22
CA GLU A 822 34.69 13.95 -3.09
C GLU A 822 34.39 12.52 -3.55
N ASP A 823 33.61 11.73 -2.79
CA ASP A 823 33.12 10.44 -3.28
C ASP A 823 32.04 10.64 -4.36
N LEU A 824 31.23 11.70 -4.28
CA LEU A 824 30.25 12.03 -5.31
C LEU A 824 30.96 12.33 -6.65
N LYS A 825 31.99 13.18 -6.63
CA LYS A 825 32.81 13.49 -7.81
C LYS A 825 33.46 12.26 -8.44
N LYS A 826 33.95 11.32 -7.62
CA LYS A 826 34.47 10.04 -8.10
C LYS A 826 33.38 9.19 -8.74
N THR A 827 32.21 9.07 -8.11
CA THR A 827 31.08 8.33 -8.70
C THR A 827 30.58 8.96 -10.01
N ASP A 828 30.55 10.29 -10.12
CA ASP A 828 30.25 11.00 -11.38
C ASP A 828 31.30 10.66 -12.46
N ALA A 829 32.59 10.70 -12.11
CA ALA A 829 33.67 10.37 -13.05
C ALA A 829 33.65 8.88 -13.49
N ILE A 830 33.36 7.96 -12.57
CA ILE A 830 33.19 6.52 -12.87
C ILE A 830 31.97 6.31 -13.78
N ALA A 831 30.83 6.92 -13.48
CA ALA A 831 29.61 6.82 -14.30
C ALA A 831 29.84 7.39 -15.70
N ALA A 832 30.44 8.58 -15.81
CA ALA A 832 30.80 9.18 -17.10
C ALA A 832 31.79 8.32 -17.90
N ARG A 833 32.78 7.69 -17.23
CA ARG A 833 33.69 6.74 -17.88
C ARG A 833 32.94 5.53 -18.44
N VAL A 834 32.08 4.90 -17.64
CA VAL A 834 31.28 3.74 -18.06
C VAL A 834 30.35 4.09 -19.24
N LEU A 835 29.68 5.24 -19.21
CA LEU A 835 28.83 5.68 -20.32
C LEU A 835 29.64 5.94 -21.60
N ARG A 836 30.86 6.51 -21.50
CA ARG A 836 31.77 6.65 -22.65
C ARG A 836 32.28 5.31 -23.17
N GLU A 837 32.56 4.34 -22.30
CA GLU A 837 32.95 2.99 -22.71
C GLU A 837 31.82 2.30 -23.49
N LEU A 838 30.59 2.32 -22.95
CA LEU A 838 29.40 1.75 -23.61
C LEU A 838 29.05 2.46 -24.94
N LEU A 839 29.34 3.75 -25.08
CA LEU A 839 29.16 4.51 -26.33
C LEU A 839 30.19 4.16 -27.42
N ASN A 840 31.34 3.58 -27.04
CA ASN A 840 32.40 3.19 -27.97
C ASN A 840 32.35 1.69 -28.32
N GLU A 841 31.39 0.93 -27.81
CA GLU A 841 31.18 -0.47 -28.18
C GLU A 841 30.84 -0.59 -29.68
N PRO A 842 31.51 -1.48 -30.45
CA PRO A 842 31.42 -1.50 -31.92
C PRO A 842 30.01 -1.69 -32.51
N GLU A 843 29.09 -2.26 -31.73
CA GLU A 843 27.72 -2.58 -32.15
C GLU A 843 26.65 -1.89 -31.26
N VAL A 844 26.97 -0.76 -30.62
CA VAL A 844 25.98 -0.01 -29.84
C VAL A 844 24.85 0.51 -30.76
N PRO A 845 23.59 0.10 -30.58
CA PRO A 845 22.51 0.51 -31.48
C PRO A 845 22.15 1.98 -31.29
N GLU A 846 21.93 2.73 -32.37
CA GLU A 846 21.77 4.20 -32.30
C GLU A 846 20.65 4.66 -31.34
N ARG A 847 19.55 3.89 -31.22
CA ARG A 847 18.47 4.19 -30.26
C ARG A 847 18.88 4.06 -28.78
N VAL A 848 19.90 3.26 -28.49
CA VAL A 848 20.56 3.14 -27.18
C VAL A 848 21.63 4.22 -27.03
N ALA A 849 22.45 4.41 -28.07
CA ALA A 849 23.51 5.42 -28.09
C ALA A 849 22.98 6.84 -27.85
N ALA A 850 21.83 7.21 -28.45
CA ALA A 850 21.18 8.50 -28.19
C ALA A 850 20.87 8.73 -26.70
N GLN A 851 20.34 7.73 -26.00
CA GLN A 851 20.03 7.83 -24.57
C GLN A 851 21.30 7.86 -23.71
N LEU A 852 22.35 7.10 -24.08
CA LEU A 852 23.65 7.17 -23.43
C LEU A 852 24.31 8.55 -23.60
N ARG A 853 24.21 9.18 -24.78
CA ARG A 853 24.74 10.54 -25.05
C ARG A 853 24.04 11.61 -24.21
N ASP A 854 22.71 11.55 -24.08
CA ASP A 854 21.97 12.48 -23.20
C ASP A 854 22.42 12.37 -21.74
N ASN A 855 22.57 11.13 -21.25
CA ASN A 855 22.94 10.88 -19.87
C ASN A 855 24.42 11.16 -19.57
N LEU A 856 25.28 11.03 -20.58
CA LEU A 856 26.67 11.51 -20.51
C LEU A 856 26.71 13.05 -20.42
N ARG A 857 25.98 13.75 -21.29
CA ARG A 857 25.85 15.22 -21.24
C ARG A 857 25.32 15.71 -19.90
N TRP A 858 24.37 14.98 -19.30
CA TRP A 858 23.88 15.28 -17.96
C TRP A 858 24.95 15.08 -16.89
N ILE A 859 25.59 13.91 -16.80
CA ILE A 859 26.52 13.63 -15.70
C ILE A 859 27.76 14.53 -15.74
N GLU A 860 28.23 14.90 -16.94
CA GLU A 860 29.32 15.88 -17.13
C GLU A 860 28.93 17.32 -16.74
N ALA A 861 27.63 17.64 -16.68
CA ALA A 861 27.10 18.94 -16.28
C ALA A 861 26.52 18.98 -14.85
N ALA A 862 26.34 17.82 -14.19
CA ALA A 862 25.60 17.75 -12.92
C ALA A 862 26.27 18.54 -11.78
N GLU A 863 27.60 18.52 -11.73
CA GLU A 863 28.41 19.26 -10.75
C GLU A 863 28.29 20.78 -10.92
N THR A 864 28.43 21.30 -12.14
CA THR A 864 28.38 22.74 -12.42
C THR A 864 27.00 23.35 -12.18
N ASN A 865 25.95 22.52 -12.16
CA ASN A 865 24.58 22.93 -11.85
C ASN A 865 24.24 22.92 -10.35
N GLN A 866 25.13 22.42 -9.48
CA GLN A 866 25.03 22.48 -8.01
C GLN A 866 23.66 22.03 -7.44
N LEU A 867 23.12 20.92 -7.94
CA LEU A 867 21.77 20.45 -7.62
C LEU A 867 21.67 19.55 -6.36
N VAL A 868 22.78 19.35 -5.64
CA VAL A 868 22.86 18.47 -4.46
C VAL A 868 22.24 19.16 -3.25
N VAL A 869 21.33 18.47 -2.56
CA VAL A 869 20.67 18.94 -1.33
C VAL A 869 20.45 17.75 -0.41
N GLY A 870 20.85 17.88 0.86
CA GLY A 870 20.79 16.78 1.83
C GLY A 870 22.06 15.93 1.80
N SER A 871 21.93 14.68 1.40
CA SER A 871 23.01 13.72 1.18
C SER A 871 23.73 13.92 -0.15
N GLU A 872 24.97 13.47 -0.21
CA GLU A 872 25.78 13.45 -1.42
C GLU A 872 25.25 12.39 -2.38
N ALA A 873 24.47 12.84 -3.36
CA ALA A 873 23.61 12.00 -4.18
C ALA A 873 23.55 12.46 -5.64
N ARG A 874 23.36 11.50 -6.55
CA ARG A 874 23.25 11.74 -8.00
C ARG A 874 22.20 10.83 -8.64
N ILE A 875 21.72 11.24 -9.80
CA ILE A 875 20.84 10.47 -10.69
C ILE A 875 21.37 10.52 -12.12
N LEU A 876 21.03 9.52 -12.93
CA LEU A 876 21.01 9.55 -14.40
C LEU A 876 20.00 8.51 -14.89
N TYR A 877 19.80 8.34 -16.20
CA TYR A 877 19.07 7.19 -16.77
C TYR A 877 20.03 6.17 -17.37
N ALA A 878 19.79 4.89 -17.09
CA ALA A 878 20.54 3.77 -17.64
C ALA A 878 19.64 2.55 -17.89
N ASP A 879 19.97 1.77 -18.92
CA ASP A 879 19.38 0.46 -19.22
C ASP A 879 20.00 -0.65 -18.37
N ARG A 880 19.62 -1.92 -18.61
CA ARG A 880 20.11 -3.06 -17.82
C ARG A 880 21.63 -3.18 -17.84
N VAL A 881 22.26 -2.94 -19.01
CA VAL A 881 23.71 -2.96 -19.16
C VAL A 881 24.34 -1.81 -18.38
N GLY A 882 23.86 -0.57 -18.58
CA GLY A 882 24.37 0.62 -17.91
C GLY A 882 24.25 0.54 -16.38
N ARG A 883 23.08 0.16 -15.85
CA ARG A 883 22.87 -0.02 -14.40
C ARG A 883 23.84 -1.06 -13.82
N GLY A 884 23.96 -2.22 -14.47
CA GLY A 884 24.84 -3.30 -14.04
C GLY A 884 26.31 -2.89 -14.04
N THR A 885 26.82 -2.30 -15.12
CA THR A 885 28.23 -1.92 -15.24
C THR A 885 28.60 -0.79 -14.29
N ILE A 886 27.73 0.22 -14.10
CA ILE A 886 27.96 1.28 -13.12
C ILE A 886 27.96 0.71 -11.69
N ALA A 887 27.00 -0.17 -11.34
CA ALA A 887 26.94 -0.83 -10.04
C ALA A 887 28.20 -1.65 -9.75
N MET A 888 28.67 -2.45 -10.71
CA MET A 888 29.92 -3.21 -10.58
C MET A 888 31.14 -2.31 -10.41
N ALA A 889 31.22 -1.20 -11.14
CA ALA A 889 32.31 -0.24 -11.03
C ALA A 889 32.32 0.48 -9.67
N PHE A 890 31.16 0.89 -9.14
CA PHE A 890 31.05 1.45 -7.80
C PHE A 890 31.43 0.44 -6.72
N ASN A 891 30.94 -0.81 -6.80
CA ASN A 891 31.29 -1.83 -5.81
C ASN A 891 32.80 -2.14 -5.81
N ALA A 892 33.42 -2.20 -6.99
CA ALA A 892 34.88 -2.34 -7.11
C ALA A 892 35.64 -1.13 -6.54
N ALA A 893 35.12 0.09 -6.72
CA ALA A 893 35.72 1.31 -6.17
C ALA A 893 35.57 1.41 -4.63
N VAL A 894 34.49 0.87 -4.04
CA VAL A 894 34.39 0.68 -2.57
C VAL A 894 35.38 -0.40 -2.10
N ALA A 895 35.47 -1.52 -2.80
CA ALA A 895 36.37 -2.63 -2.45
C ALA A 895 37.87 -2.25 -2.49
N SER A 896 38.26 -1.36 -3.41
CA SER A 896 39.63 -0.84 -3.54
C SER A 896 39.95 0.34 -2.60
N GLY A 897 38.93 0.92 -1.95
CA GLY A 897 39.07 2.15 -1.15
C GLY A 897 39.20 3.43 -1.99
N GLU A 898 38.91 3.38 -3.30
CA GLU A 898 38.76 4.59 -4.11
C GLU A 898 37.57 5.43 -3.61
N LEU A 899 36.44 4.78 -3.29
CA LEU A 899 35.32 5.36 -2.55
C LEU A 899 35.49 5.05 -1.06
N SER A 900 35.29 6.05 -0.19
CA SER A 900 35.66 5.93 1.23
C SER A 900 34.66 5.15 2.09
N ALA A 901 33.43 4.95 1.60
CA ALA A 901 32.35 4.25 2.28
C ALA A 901 31.42 3.56 1.24
N PRO A 902 30.47 2.70 1.68
CA PRO A 902 29.48 2.11 0.80
C PRO A 902 28.68 3.12 -0.04
N VAL A 903 28.09 2.63 -1.13
CA VAL A 903 27.17 3.40 -1.97
C VAL A 903 25.78 2.75 -1.94
N VAL A 904 24.75 3.54 -1.64
CA VAL A 904 23.36 3.11 -1.80
C VAL A 904 22.96 3.35 -3.25
N LEU A 905 22.61 2.30 -3.99
CA LEU A 905 21.83 2.40 -5.22
C LEU A 905 20.34 2.44 -4.90
N SER A 906 19.58 3.17 -5.70
CA SER A 906 18.11 3.17 -5.69
C SER A 906 17.58 3.72 -7.02
N ARG A 907 16.28 3.99 -7.10
CA ARG A 907 15.63 4.64 -8.23
C ARG A 907 14.38 5.41 -7.79
N ASP A 908 13.80 6.15 -8.73
CA ASP A 908 12.39 6.52 -8.59
C ASP A 908 11.48 5.32 -8.82
N HIS A 909 10.21 5.40 -8.41
CA HIS A 909 9.24 4.39 -8.83
C HIS A 909 8.80 4.64 -10.29
N HIS A 910 8.99 5.87 -10.79
CA HIS A 910 8.84 6.27 -12.21
C HIS A 910 9.89 5.59 -13.12
N ASP A 911 9.73 4.29 -13.35
CA ASP A 911 10.68 3.44 -14.05
C ASP A 911 10.00 2.39 -14.95
N VAL A 912 10.78 1.73 -15.82
CA VAL A 912 10.35 0.73 -16.80
C VAL A 912 9.42 -0.34 -16.23
N SER A 913 9.79 -0.91 -15.07
CA SER A 913 9.10 -2.03 -14.43
C SER A 913 8.42 -1.67 -13.11
N GLY A 914 8.83 -0.56 -12.49
CA GLY A 914 8.46 -0.24 -11.12
C GLY A 914 6.98 0.12 -10.94
N THR A 915 6.29 0.61 -11.97
CA THR A 915 4.96 1.23 -11.82
C THR A 915 3.99 0.84 -12.93
N ASP A 916 2.78 0.46 -12.51
CA ASP A 916 1.58 0.42 -13.34
C ASP A 916 0.73 1.68 -13.07
N SER A 917 0.48 2.45 -14.13
CA SER A 917 -0.12 3.79 -14.09
C SER A 917 -0.66 4.14 -15.49
N PRO A 918 -1.94 3.85 -15.80
CA PRO A 918 -2.48 3.96 -17.16
C PRO A 918 -2.43 5.38 -17.72
N PHE A 919 -2.45 6.39 -16.86
CA PHE A 919 -2.36 7.80 -17.25
C PHE A 919 -0.91 8.30 -17.38
N ARG A 920 0.09 7.50 -16.98
CA ARG A 920 1.50 7.89 -16.99
C ARG A 920 2.42 6.70 -17.34
N GLU A 921 3.03 6.00 -16.40
CA GLU A 921 4.08 4.98 -16.64
C GLU A 921 3.71 3.86 -17.63
N THR A 922 2.44 3.47 -17.70
CA THR A 922 1.92 2.45 -18.63
C THR A 922 1.00 3.03 -19.71
N SER A 923 0.96 4.36 -19.89
CA SER A 923 0.12 5.00 -20.93
C SER A 923 0.49 4.63 -22.38
N ASN A 924 1.71 4.11 -22.62
CA ASN A 924 2.13 3.56 -23.91
C ASN A 924 1.98 2.02 -24.03
N VAL A 925 1.35 1.37 -23.04
CA VAL A 925 0.93 -0.04 -23.09
C VAL A 925 -0.46 -0.08 -23.73
N THR A 926 -0.59 -0.71 -24.90
CA THR A 926 -1.77 -0.57 -25.78
C THR A 926 -2.52 -1.88 -26.06
N ASP A 927 -2.13 -2.98 -25.41
CA ASP A 927 -2.83 -4.27 -25.45
C ASP A 927 -4.07 -4.34 -24.52
N GLY A 928 -4.37 -3.25 -23.80
CA GLY A 928 -5.42 -3.17 -22.78
C GLY A 928 -4.93 -3.41 -21.35
N SER A 929 -3.72 -3.96 -21.16
CA SER A 929 -3.18 -4.29 -19.83
C SER A 929 -2.70 -3.08 -19.03
N ALA A 930 -2.82 -1.85 -19.54
CA ALA A 930 -2.33 -0.63 -18.87
C ALA A 930 -2.94 -0.37 -17.49
N PHE A 931 -4.13 -0.94 -17.22
CA PHE A 931 -4.88 -0.86 -15.96
C PHE A 931 -4.61 -2.04 -15.00
N CYS A 932 -3.86 -3.07 -15.43
CA CYS A 932 -3.41 -4.15 -14.58
C CYS A 932 -2.25 -3.69 -13.68
N ALA A 933 -2.08 -4.31 -12.50
CA ALA A 933 -1.05 -3.93 -11.51
C ALA A 933 0.05 -5.00 -11.30
N ASP A 934 0.03 -6.07 -12.11
CA ASP A 934 0.90 -7.23 -11.94
C ASP A 934 2.39 -6.90 -12.09
N MET A 935 2.75 -5.98 -12.99
CA MET A 935 4.15 -5.67 -13.27
C MET A 935 4.83 -5.04 -12.05
N ALA A 936 4.18 -4.06 -11.41
CA ALA A 936 4.69 -3.39 -10.21
C ALA A 936 4.76 -4.34 -8.99
N VAL A 937 3.75 -5.20 -8.80
CA VAL A 937 3.73 -6.21 -7.74
C VAL A 937 4.84 -7.25 -7.93
N GLN A 938 4.94 -7.81 -9.15
CA GLN A 938 5.99 -8.77 -9.51
C GLN A 938 7.38 -8.13 -9.40
N ASN A 939 7.55 -6.85 -9.73
CA ASN A 939 8.85 -6.19 -9.59
C ASN A 939 9.32 -6.21 -8.14
N ALA A 940 8.51 -5.69 -7.21
CA ALA A 940 8.88 -5.63 -5.80
C ALA A 940 9.16 -7.02 -5.20
N LEU A 941 8.32 -8.03 -5.51
CA LEU A 941 8.54 -9.41 -5.06
C LEU A 941 9.81 -10.02 -5.65
N GLY A 942 10.07 -9.79 -6.94
CA GLY A 942 11.25 -10.32 -7.63
C GLY A 942 12.56 -9.59 -7.27
N ASP A 943 12.51 -8.32 -6.88
CA ASP A 943 13.64 -7.57 -6.31
C ASP A 943 14.00 -8.13 -4.93
N ALA A 944 12.97 -8.38 -4.09
CA ALA A 944 13.15 -8.99 -2.78
C ALA A 944 13.75 -10.40 -2.86
N ALA A 945 13.32 -11.20 -3.85
CA ALA A 945 13.86 -12.53 -4.11
C ALA A 945 15.32 -12.52 -4.64
N ARG A 946 15.84 -11.37 -5.09
CA ARG A 946 17.15 -11.25 -5.77
C ARG A 946 18.18 -10.39 -5.02
N GLY A 947 17.89 -10.02 -3.78
CA GLY A 947 18.88 -9.41 -2.89
C GLY A 947 18.88 -7.89 -2.81
N ALA A 948 17.77 -7.23 -3.17
CA ALA A 948 17.53 -5.85 -2.77
C ALA A 948 17.74 -5.68 -1.26
N THR A 949 18.39 -4.60 -0.83
CA THR A 949 18.60 -4.32 0.60
C THR A 949 17.31 -3.87 1.28
N TRP A 950 16.46 -3.14 0.58
CA TRP A 950 15.04 -3.00 0.90
C TRP A 950 14.19 -2.92 -0.36
N ILE A 951 12.92 -3.28 -0.23
CA ILE A 951 11.90 -3.07 -1.27
C ILE A 951 10.76 -2.21 -0.74
N ALA A 952 10.05 -1.57 -1.65
CA ALA A 952 8.84 -0.82 -1.37
C ALA A 952 7.77 -1.07 -2.43
N LEU A 953 6.50 -1.21 -2.01
CA LEU A 953 5.33 -1.21 -2.87
C LEU A 953 4.29 -0.22 -2.35
N HIS A 954 3.96 0.79 -3.16
CA HIS A 954 3.08 1.89 -2.79
C HIS A 954 1.83 1.94 -3.66
N ASN A 955 0.81 2.63 -3.14
CA ASN A 955 -0.39 3.05 -3.85
C ASN A 955 -0.32 4.55 -4.21
N GLY A 956 -0.66 4.88 -5.46
CA GLY A 956 -1.01 6.22 -5.89
C GLY A 956 0.15 7.16 -6.23
N GLY A 957 1.39 6.69 -6.17
CA GLY A 957 2.57 7.54 -6.33
C GLY A 957 2.58 8.23 -7.69
N GLY A 958 2.60 9.55 -7.70
CA GLY A 958 2.63 10.34 -8.93
C GLY A 958 1.29 10.99 -9.26
N VAL A 959 0.41 10.30 -9.98
CA VAL A 959 -0.85 10.88 -10.48
C VAL A 959 -1.96 10.94 -9.42
N GLY A 960 -1.87 10.15 -8.33
CA GLY A 960 -2.76 10.25 -7.18
C GLY A 960 -3.23 8.91 -6.61
N TRP A 961 -3.71 8.94 -5.37
CA TRP A 961 -4.23 7.78 -4.63
C TRP A 961 -5.32 7.01 -5.39
N GLY A 962 -5.14 5.69 -5.53
CA GLY A 962 -6.07 4.79 -6.21
C GLY A 962 -5.83 4.61 -7.72
N GLU A 963 -5.03 5.48 -8.35
CA GLU A 963 -4.79 5.47 -9.80
C GLU A 963 -3.50 4.72 -10.20
N VAL A 964 -2.71 4.24 -9.23
CA VAL A 964 -1.34 3.75 -9.44
C VAL A 964 -0.98 2.64 -8.46
N MET A 965 -0.24 1.64 -8.94
CA MET A 965 0.56 0.75 -8.10
C MET A 965 2.04 0.91 -8.46
N ASN A 966 2.87 1.33 -7.50
CA ASN A 966 4.24 1.78 -7.77
C ASN A 966 5.26 1.26 -6.74
N GLY A 967 6.25 0.50 -7.18
CA GLY A 967 7.32 -0.07 -6.37
C GLY A 967 8.73 0.41 -6.72
N GLY A 968 9.64 0.22 -5.76
CA GLY A 968 11.05 0.60 -5.85
C GLY A 968 11.92 -0.18 -4.87
N PHE A 969 13.24 -0.02 -4.99
CA PHE A 969 14.23 -0.73 -4.19
C PHE A 969 15.27 0.23 -3.61
N GLY A 970 16.03 -0.24 -2.63
CA GLY A 970 17.35 0.27 -2.32
C GLY A 970 18.34 -0.87 -2.13
N MET A 971 19.59 -0.66 -2.52
CA MET A 971 20.64 -1.69 -2.56
C MET A 971 21.98 -1.11 -2.15
N VAL A 972 22.62 -1.70 -1.14
CA VAL A 972 23.92 -1.25 -0.63
C VAL A 972 25.05 -2.00 -1.33
N LEU A 973 25.94 -1.25 -1.97
CA LEU A 973 27.23 -1.70 -2.48
C LEU A 973 28.29 -1.41 -1.42
N ASP A 974 28.76 -2.43 -0.71
CA ASP A 974 29.71 -2.29 0.39
C ASP A 974 31.12 -2.80 0.07
N GLY A 975 31.38 -3.14 -1.20
CA GLY A 975 32.64 -3.70 -1.70
C GLY A 975 32.70 -5.22 -1.64
N SER A 976 31.69 -5.90 -1.09
CA SER A 976 31.67 -7.37 -1.02
C SER A 976 31.33 -8.04 -2.35
N GLU A 977 31.72 -9.30 -2.47
CA GLU A 977 31.33 -10.18 -3.59
C GLU A 977 29.81 -10.47 -3.56
N ASP A 978 29.23 -10.67 -2.37
CA ASP A 978 27.79 -10.84 -2.16
C ASP A 978 26.98 -9.64 -2.67
N ALA A 979 27.42 -8.41 -2.41
CA ALA A 979 26.81 -7.21 -2.98
C ALA A 979 26.92 -7.17 -4.52
N ARG A 980 28.02 -7.66 -5.10
CA ARG A 980 28.21 -7.74 -6.56
C ARG A 980 27.23 -8.73 -7.21
N GLU A 981 27.12 -9.94 -6.66
CA GLU A 981 26.22 -10.99 -7.15
C GLU A 981 24.75 -10.55 -7.04
N LYS A 982 24.35 -10.00 -5.89
CA LYS A 982 23.01 -9.45 -5.69
C LYS A 982 22.69 -8.32 -6.66
N ALA A 983 23.62 -7.38 -6.87
CA ALA A 983 23.42 -6.27 -7.80
C ALA A 983 23.23 -6.74 -9.25
N ALA A 984 24.05 -7.70 -9.70
CA ALA A 984 23.89 -8.28 -11.02
C ALA A 984 22.52 -8.97 -11.19
N CYS A 985 22.09 -9.75 -10.21
CA CYS A 985 20.83 -10.50 -10.24
C CYS A 985 19.60 -9.57 -10.16
N MET A 986 19.57 -8.66 -9.18
CA MET A 986 18.45 -7.76 -8.94
C MET A 986 18.28 -6.74 -10.06
N LEU A 987 19.35 -6.07 -10.52
CA LEU A 987 19.25 -5.08 -11.61
C LEU A 987 18.93 -5.73 -12.97
N GLY A 988 19.27 -7.01 -13.15
CA GLY A 988 18.79 -7.79 -14.29
C GLY A 988 17.28 -7.92 -14.32
N TRP A 989 16.67 -8.25 -13.18
CA TRP A 989 15.22 -8.36 -13.03
C TRP A 989 14.48 -7.02 -13.06
N ASP A 990 14.94 -6.04 -12.26
CA ASP A 990 14.33 -4.71 -12.10
C ASP A 990 14.16 -3.98 -13.44
N VAL A 991 15.02 -4.25 -14.42
CA VAL A 991 14.85 -3.74 -15.80
C VAL A 991 14.08 -4.72 -16.68
N ASN A 992 14.50 -6.00 -16.76
CA ASN A 992 13.99 -6.90 -17.79
C ASN A 992 12.53 -7.33 -17.56
N ASN A 993 12.00 -7.25 -16.34
CA ASN A 993 10.58 -7.49 -16.03
C ASN A 993 9.66 -6.57 -16.86
N GLY A 994 9.85 -5.25 -16.73
CA GLY A 994 9.06 -4.25 -17.43
C GLY A 994 9.35 -4.19 -18.93
N VAL A 995 10.60 -4.44 -19.36
CA VAL A 995 10.90 -4.60 -20.79
C VAL A 995 10.15 -5.82 -21.36
N ALA A 996 10.13 -6.96 -20.68
CA ALA A 996 9.39 -8.14 -21.13
C ALA A 996 7.87 -7.88 -21.17
N ARG A 997 7.28 -7.23 -20.15
CA ARG A 997 5.86 -6.81 -20.16
C ARG A 997 5.56 -5.89 -21.34
N ARG A 998 6.37 -4.85 -21.56
CA ARG A 998 6.17 -3.90 -22.67
C ARG A 998 6.35 -4.58 -24.04
N ALA A 999 7.23 -5.58 -24.15
CA ALA A 999 7.40 -6.39 -25.35
C ALA A 999 6.19 -7.30 -25.62
N TRP A 1000 5.62 -7.90 -24.57
CA TRP A 1000 4.37 -8.66 -24.65
C TRP A 1000 3.20 -7.78 -25.10
N ALA A 1001 3.13 -6.55 -24.60
CA ALA A 1001 2.19 -5.52 -25.06
C ALA A 1001 2.52 -4.93 -26.45
N ARG A 1002 3.36 -5.61 -27.26
CA ARG A 1002 3.73 -5.29 -28.65
C ARG A 1002 4.46 -3.96 -28.84
N ASN A 1003 5.14 -3.45 -27.81
CA ASN A 1003 6.03 -2.30 -28.00
C ASN A 1003 7.32 -2.74 -28.73
N ALA A 1004 7.57 -2.18 -29.92
CA ALA A 1004 8.70 -2.54 -30.78
C ALA A 1004 10.08 -2.20 -30.17
N ASN A 1005 10.19 -1.16 -29.33
CA ASN A 1005 11.43 -0.85 -28.61
C ASN A 1005 11.71 -1.89 -27.52
N ALA A 1006 10.66 -2.33 -26.82
CA ALA A 1006 10.76 -3.35 -25.78
C ALA A 1006 11.06 -4.74 -26.35
N ARG A 1007 10.42 -5.10 -27.46
CA ARG A 1007 10.76 -6.34 -28.19
C ARG A 1007 12.23 -6.35 -28.60
N PHE A 1008 12.71 -5.26 -29.18
CA PHE A 1008 14.11 -5.10 -29.57
C PHE A 1008 15.08 -5.23 -28.38
N ALA A 1009 14.74 -4.64 -27.23
CA ALA A 1009 15.57 -4.71 -26.04
C ALA A 1009 15.60 -6.13 -25.45
N ILE A 1010 14.44 -6.77 -25.23
CA ILE A 1010 14.39 -8.11 -24.62
C ILE A 1010 14.99 -9.21 -25.52
N GLU A 1011 14.85 -9.10 -26.84
CA GLU A 1011 15.53 -10.01 -27.78
C GLU A 1011 17.06 -9.87 -27.78
N ARG A 1012 17.61 -8.74 -27.33
CA ARG A 1012 19.07 -8.58 -27.11
C ARG A 1012 19.48 -9.19 -25.77
N GLU A 1013 18.70 -8.97 -24.72
CA GLU A 1013 18.98 -9.53 -23.40
C GLU A 1013 18.88 -11.06 -23.39
N MET A 1014 17.88 -11.67 -24.06
CA MET A 1014 17.80 -13.13 -24.26
C MET A 1014 18.97 -13.73 -25.07
N LYS A 1015 19.68 -12.92 -25.88
CA LYS A 1015 20.89 -13.35 -26.59
C LYS A 1015 22.15 -13.22 -25.73
N ALA A 1016 22.14 -12.28 -24.78
CA ALA A 1016 23.25 -12.03 -23.87
C ALA A 1016 23.23 -12.97 -22.65
N ASP A 1017 22.05 -13.30 -22.13
CA ASP A 1017 21.84 -14.20 -21.01
C ASP A 1017 21.04 -15.44 -21.44
N PRO A 1018 21.67 -16.64 -21.56
CA PRO A 1018 21.00 -17.87 -21.97
C PRO A 1018 20.04 -18.44 -20.91
N LEU A 1019 20.02 -17.91 -19.68
CA LEU A 1019 19.04 -18.27 -18.65
C LEU A 1019 17.77 -17.42 -18.74
N LEU A 1020 17.80 -16.30 -19.48
CA LEU A 1020 16.63 -15.46 -19.72
C LEU A 1020 15.84 -16.00 -20.92
N THR A 1021 14.64 -16.50 -20.66
CA THR A 1021 13.65 -16.83 -21.70
C THR A 1021 12.33 -16.17 -21.37
N VAL A 1022 11.79 -15.37 -22.29
CA VAL A 1022 10.48 -14.73 -22.16
C VAL A 1022 9.57 -15.08 -23.34
N THR A 1023 8.26 -14.99 -23.14
CA THR A 1023 7.28 -15.11 -24.21
C THR A 1023 7.29 -13.85 -25.08
N LEU A 1024 7.56 -14.01 -26.37
CA LEU A 1024 7.45 -12.93 -27.35
C LEU A 1024 6.06 -12.96 -28.00
N ALA A 1025 5.38 -11.82 -28.03
CA ALA A 1025 4.10 -11.70 -28.72
C ALA A 1025 4.25 -11.98 -30.22
N ASN A 1026 3.22 -12.57 -30.84
CA ASN A 1026 3.09 -12.62 -32.30
C ASN A 1026 2.19 -11.46 -32.74
N GLU A 1027 2.58 -10.75 -33.80
CA GLU A 1027 1.72 -9.72 -34.37
C GLU A 1027 0.55 -10.37 -35.13
N ALA A 1028 -0.65 -9.85 -34.90
CA ALA A 1028 -1.85 -10.29 -35.62
C ALA A 1028 -1.92 -9.60 -36.99
N ASP A 1029 -2.48 -10.28 -38.00
CA ASP A 1029 -2.83 -9.62 -39.25
C ASP A 1029 -4.09 -8.77 -39.07
N ASP A 1030 -3.89 -7.46 -38.96
CA ASP A 1030 -4.93 -6.45 -38.75
C ASP A 1030 -6.08 -6.55 -39.78
N ALA A 1031 -5.77 -6.94 -41.02
CA ALA A 1031 -6.77 -7.13 -42.07
C ALA A 1031 -7.68 -8.33 -41.79
N SER A 1032 -7.11 -9.50 -41.51
CA SER A 1032 -7.84 -10.72 -41.14
C SER A 1032 -8.66 -10.54 -39.86
N VAL A 1033 -8.12 -9.84 -38.85
CA VAL A 1033 -8.85 -9.56 -37.60
C VAL A 1033 -10.07 -8.68 -37.87
N ARG A 1034 -9.92 -7.56 -38.60
CA ARG A 1034 -11.04 -6.66 -38.91
C ARG A 1034 -12.10 -7.33 -39.78
N ASP A 1035 -11.68 -8.10 -40.79
CA ASP A 1035 -12.58 -8.89 -41.64
C ASP A 1035 -13.39 -9.90 -40.81
N ALA A 1036 -12.73 -10.67 -39.94
CA ALA A 1036 -13.40 -11.65 -39.07
C ALA A 1036 -14.38 -10.99 -38.09
N VAL A 1037 -14.01 -9.89 -37.44
CA VAL A 1037 -14.89 -9.15 -36.51
C VAL A 1037 -16.10 -8.58 -37.26
N SER A 1038 -15.89 -7.89 -38.39
CA SER A 1038 -16.97 -7.27 -39.19
C SER A 1038 -17.95 -8.25 -39.85
N LYS A 1039 -17.63 -9.55 -39.85
CA LYS A 1039 -18.52 -10.62 -40.31
C LYS A 1039 -19.38 -11.21 -39.20
N LEU A 1040 -19.06 -10.94 -37.94
CA LEU A 1040 -19.70 -11.52 -36.76
C LEU A 1040 -20.46 -10.49 -35.92
N PHE A 1041 -19.99 -9.25 -35.88
CA PHE A 1041 -20.55 -8.12 -35.15
C PHE A 1041 -20.88 -6.95 -36.11
#